data_AF-A0AAD8P5E2-F1
#
_entry.id   AF-A0AAD8P5E2-F1
#
_cell.length_a   1.000
_cell.length_b   1.000
_cell.length_c   1.000
_cell.angle_alpha   90.00
_cell.angle_beta   90.00
_cell.angle_gamma   90.00
#
_symmetry.space_group_name_H-M   'P 1'
#
loop_
_entity.id
_entity.type
_entity.pdbx_description
1 polymer ?
#
loop_
_entity_poly.entity_id
_entity_poly.type
_entity_poly.pdbx_seq_one_letter_code
_entity_poly.pdbx_strand_id
1 'polypeptide(L)'
;MLTFSLPFISLLLLFTTTVQPYTATDRFFFDCGTSSTTTVDGRRWDGDESSKFFHPNNIITASFTSTPNSVDPSVDQIPYSTARIFNTSSFTYTFPVSAGPKFLRLYFYPTTYAGLNPNDSYFSVSSNGYSLLTNFSAYLTASFLTQTRLDAGLSDHVLSFVKEYIIYVKDTQRLNVTFTPSPGSYAFINGIEIVSMPDNLYFNSHNLKYVGINSGPLVNNDVALENFYRLNVGGKQITGGEDTGMYRTWDQDDMYIYSGAIGLKPLYHEPITYTTDTPNYTAPEQVYQTQRSMGNQSETYNLTWRLPVDSGFFYTLRLHFCNIIPQYTKRGQVLFKLFINNQTADEEIDLFHLTQGSGYPIYMDYVVFHDPDGSKGKTDLWVALHPNPLSELYRDGFLNGLEAFKLSMNSNLSSPNPPELSLITPPPGRTPTVKSSNKPPYAAIIGGVGGALFLLTILVLIVMQQRRRRVKHNGATEDRSSYAPAYSESKSTKSTHSTLPSDRCRRFSLTEVKAATNEFNDDFVIGVGGFGKVYKGYIDNASTTVAIKRLNESSSQGFQEFHTEIGLLSKLRHVQLVSLIGYCEDEGEMILVYDYMAHGTLREHLYKTNKPPISWKRRLQICIGAAKGLHYLHTGAKRAIIHRDVKSTNILLDENWVAKVSDFGLSKLGPRDQAQNHVSTVVKGSIGYVDPEYYRTQQLTDKSDVYSFGVVLLEVLCARPVMILGLPKEQVSLAEWGKTCYRKGTLNKIVDPKLKSAIAPECLRQFGVVAVSCLKEIGSERPAMDEVVWGLEFALELQEAAEKTLGEPVTENQELPFLMQGETTTTTTTTDDDVFTGSSAIRNGTSSISSSDEGFKSETVFSEILKPSGR
;
A
#
# COMPACT_ATOMS: atom_id res chain seq x y z
N MET A 1 2.58 -79.94 20.92
CA MET A 1 1.26 -79.27 20.96
C MET A 1 1.42 -77.89 20.35
N LEU A 2 0.48 -77.44 19.52
CA LEU A 2 0.51 -76.11 18.91
C LEU A 2 -0.23 -75.12 19.82
N THR A 3 0.50 -74.14 20.38
CA THR A 3 -0.08 -73.05 21.17
C THR A 3 -0.54 -71.92 20.24
N PHE A 4 -1.84 -71.79 20.03
CA PHE A 4 -2.42 -70.62 19.37
C PHE A 4 -2.35 -69.41 20.33
N SER A 5 -1.69 -68.34 19.90
CA SER A 5 -1.79 -67.01 20.50
C SER A 5 -2.81 -66.17 19.74
N LEU A 6 -3.91 -65.78 20.40
CA LEU A 6 -4.80 -64.75 19.86
C LEU A 6 -4.12 -63.38 20.02
N PRO A 7 -4.05 -62.54 18.98
CA PRO A 7 -3.74 -61.13 19.15
C PRO A 7 -4.93 -60.43 19.80
N PHE A 8 -4.69 -59.69 20.88
CA PHE A 8 -5.68 -58.77 21.43
C PHE A 8 -5.91 -57.64 20.43
N ILE A 9 -7.07 -57.63 19.75
CA ILE A 9 -7.50 -56.47 18.98
C ILE A 9 -7.93 -55.41 19.98
N SER A 10 -6.99 -54.54 20.36
CA SER A 10 -7.30 -53.30 21.06
C SER A 10 -8.10 -52.41 20.11
N LEU A 11 -9.42 -52.39 20.27
CA LEU A 11 -10.31 -51.54 19.49
C LEU A 11 -10.06 -50.09 19.93
N LEU A 12 -9.14 -49.42 19.24
CA LEU A 12 -8.84 -48.02 19.48
C LEU A 12 -10.08 -47.19 19.11
N LEU A 13 -10.87 -46.81 20.11
CA LEU A 13 -11.98 -45.89 19.97
C LEU A 13 -11.42 -44.52 19.60
N LEU A 14 -11.29 -44.29 18.29
CA LEU A 14 -11.11 -42.97 17.69
C LEU A 14 -12.36 -42.15 17.97
N PHE A 15 -12.40 -41.53 19.15
CA PHE A 15 -13.30 -40.44 19.44
C PHE A 15 -12.91 -39.27 18.54
N THR A 16 -13.51 -39.22 17.36
CA THR A 16 -13.62 -38.00 16.54
C THR A 16 -14.48 -37.00 17.30
N THR A 17 -13.84 -36.34 18.28
CA THR A 17 -14.46 -35.29 19.08
C THR A 17 -14.86 -34.16 18.15
N THR A 18 -16.16 -34.06 17.86
CA THR A 18 -16.72 -32.97 17.08
C THR A 18 -16.29 -31.65 17.69
N VAL A 19 -15.72 -30.75 16.89
CA VAL A 19 -15.13 -29.49 17.36
C VAL A 19 -16.21 -28.58 17.95
N GLN A 20 -16.47 -28.73 19.26
CA GLN A 20 -17.45 -27.93 20.01
C GLN A 20 -16.83 -26.58 20.37
N PRO A 21 -17.43 -25.43 20.00
CA PRO A 21 -16.99 -24.12 20.44
C PRO A 21 -16.99 -24.00 21.97
N TYR A 22 -16.16 -23.11 22.53
CA TYR A 22 -16.16 -22.84 23.95
C TYR A 22 -17.50 -22.26 24.39
N THR A 23 -18.15 -22.91 25.37
CA THR A 23 -19.43 -22.45 25.89
C THR A 23 -19.20 -21.46 27.04
N ALA A 24 -19.20 -20.17 26.72
CA ALA A 24 -19.05 -19.10 27.70
C ALA A 24 -20.19 -19.11 28.75
N THR A 25 -19.77 -19.18 30.02
CA THR A 25 -20.60 -19.13 31.24
C THR A 25 -21.29 -17.78 31.39
N ASP A 26 -20.55 -16.68 31.22
CA ASP A 26 -21.08 -15.32 31.21
C ASP A 26 -21.16 -14.84 29.77
N ARG A 27 -22.36 -14.41 29.37
CA ARG A 27 -22.65 -13.84 28.06
C ARG A 27 -23.67 -12.72 28.25
N PHE A 28 -23.17 -11.49 28.27
CA PHE A 28 -23.98 -10.28 28.35
C PHE A 28 -23.68 -9.42 27.13
N PHE A 29 -24.72 -9.05 26.38
CA PHE A 29 -24.61 -8.14 25.24
C PHE A 29 -25.66 -7.04 25.44
N PHE A 30 -25.23 -5.79 25.56
CA PHE A 30 -26.11 -4.65 25.79
C PHE A 30 -26.11 -3.69 24.61
N ASP A 31 -27.31 -3.41 24.10
CA ASP A 31 -27.60 -2.26 23.24
C ASP A 31 -27.96 -1.10 24.18
N CYS A 32 -27.04 -0.14 24.30
CA CYS A 32 -27.08 0.88 25.33
C CYS A 32 -27.81 2.11 24.79
N GLY A 33 -29.01 2.38 25.33
CA GLY A 33 -29.89 3.44 24.82
C GLY A 33 -31.28 2.97 24.43
N THR A 34 -31.55 1.66 24.41
CA THR A 34 -32.86 1.08 24.08
C THR A 34 -33.48 0.27 25.23
N SER A 35 -34.80 0.09 25.18
CA SER A 35 -35.56 -0.86 26.00
C SER A 35 -35.83 -2.20 25.30
N SER A 36 -35.39 -2.38 24.04
CA SER A 36 -35.68 -3.56 23.22
C SER A 36 -34.60 -4.65 23.32
N THR A 37 -35.01 -5.91 23.45
CA THR A 37 -34.15 -7.07 23.14
C THR A 37 -34.18 -7.37 21.64
N THR A 38 -33.02 -7.54 21.01
CA THR A 38 -32.86 -7.92 19.59
C THR A 38 -31.82 -9.03 19.43
N THR A 39 -32.00 -9.94 18.47
CA THR A 39 -31.05 -11.03 18.19
C THR A 39 -30.40 -10.86 16.83
N VAL A 40 -29.07 -10.80 16.78
CA VAL A 40 -28.25 -10.64 15.56
C VAL A 40 -27.08 -11.61 15.64
N ASP A 41 -26.77 -12.34 14.57
CA ASP A 41 -25.70 -13.36 14.50
C ASP A 41 -25.76 -14.43 15.62
N GLY A 42 -26.97 -14.77 16.09
CA GLY A 42 -27.17 -15.64 17.24
C GLY A 42 -26.84 -15.03 18.61
N ARG A 43 -26.30 -13.80 18.64
CA ARG A 43 -26.12 -13.00 19.86
C ARG A 43 -27.43 -12.30 20.21
N ARG A 44 -27.91 -12.49 21.45
CA ARG A 44 -29.05 -11.76 22.01
C ARG A 44 -28.53 -10.49 22.69
N TRP A 45 -28.81 -9.34 22.09
CA TRP A 45 -28.57 -8.02 22.65
C TRP A 45 -29.79 -7.59 23.46
N ASP A 46 -29.63 -7.36 24.75
CA ASP A 46 -30.67 -6.85 25.64
C ASP A 46 -30.55 -5.33 25.77
N GLY A 47 -31.68 -4.61 25.72
CA GLY A 47 -31.71 -3.18 25.94
C GLY A 47 -31.37 -2.80 27.38
N ASP A 48 -30.53 -1.79 27.57
CA ASP A 48 -30.06 -1.40 28.90
C ASP A 48 -31.02 -0.50 29.70
N GLU A 49 -32.10 0.04 29.11
CA GLU A 49 -32.94 1.06 29.78
C GLU A 49 -33.65 0.55 31.05
N SER A 50 -34.18 -0.67 31.05
CA SER A 50 -34.81 -1.31 32.22
C SER A 50 -33.84 -2.24 32.96
N SER A 51 -32.54 -1.96 32.90
CA SER A 51 -31.49 -2.85 33.40
C SER A 51 -31.39 -2.91 34.93
N LYS A 52 -31.21 -4.13 35.46
CA LYS A 52 -30.84 -4.38 36.86
C LYS A 52 -29.34 -4.25 37.14
N PHE A 53 -28.55 -3.87 36.13
CA PHE A 53 -27.08 -3.84 36.18
C PHE A 53 -26.52 -2.44 36.46
N PHE A 54 -27.35 -1.50 36.90
CA PHE A 54 -26.93 -0.22 37.52
C PHE A 54 -27.96 0.21 38.58
N HIS A 55 -27.62 1.19 39.41
CA HIS A 55 -28.50 1.62 40.50
C HIS A 55 -29.58 2.59 39.99
N PRO A 56 -30.88 2.42 40.33
CA PRO A 56 -31.97 3.23 39.76
C PRO A 56 -31.81 4.74 39.91
N ASN A 57 -31.27 5.20 41.06
CA ASN A 57 -31.03 6.63 41.32
C ASN A 57 -30.03 7.27 40.33
N ASN A 58 -29.18 6.48 39.66
CA ASN A 58 -28.22 7.00 38.69
C ASN A 58 -28.93 7.44 37.39
N ILE A 59 -30.02 6.75 37.00
CA ILE A 59 -30.72 7.02 35.73
C ILE A 59 -31.27 8.45 35.72
N ILE A 60 -31.93 8.84 36.82
CA ILE A 60 -32.81 10.01 36.88
C ILE A 60 -32.03 11.34 36.80
N THR A 61 -30.72 11.34 37.08
CA THR A 61 -29.89 12.56 37.07
C THR A 61 -28.53 12.42 36.38
N ALA A 62 -28.01 11.21 36.11
CA ALA A 62 -26.66 11.00 35.56
C ALA A 62 -26.60 10.52 34.10
N SER A 63 -27.72 10.09 33.51
CA SER A 63 -27.74 9.57 32.13
C SER A 63 -29.02 9.87 31.38
N PHE A 64 -28.96 9.89 30.05
CA PHE A 64 -30.13 9.83 29.17
C PHE A 64 -29.83 8.97 27.94
N THR A 65 -30.88 8.59 27.19
CA THR A 65 -30.77 7.80 25.96
C THR A 65 -30.96 8.67 24.72
N SER A 66 -30.29 8.33 23.61
CA SER A 66 -30.45 9.02 22.33
C SER A 66 -30.19 8.09 21.16
N THR A 67 -30.94 8.26 20.08
CA THR A 67 -30.55 7.79 18.74
C THR A 67 -29.55 8.78 18.10
N PRO A 68 -28.79 8.36 17.07
CA PRO A 68 -28.06 9.27 16.19
C PRO A 68 -28.99 10.29 15.51
N ASN A 69 -28.55 11.55 15.42
CA ASN A 69 -29.23 12.57 14.60
C ASN A 69 -29.21 12.23 13.10
N SER A 70 -28.22 11.45 12.66
CA SER A 70 -28.09 10.90 11.31
C SER A 70 -27.41 9.54 11.38
N VAL A 71 -28.03 8.53 10.77
CA VAL A 71 -27.49 7.16 10.66
C VAL A 71 -26.83 7.02 9.29
N ASP A 72 -25.58 6.56 9.26
CA ASP A 72 -24.92 6.16 8.01
C ASP A 72 -25.28 4.70 7.66
N PRO A 73 -25.69 4.38 6.42
CA PRO A 73 -26.03 3.02 6.03
C PRO A 73 -24.87 2.02 6.03
N SER A 74 -23.61 2.45 6.20
CA SER A 74 -22.46 1.53 6.34
C SER A 74 -22.20 1.05 7.77
N VAL A 75 -22.97 1.52 8.76
CA VAL A 75 -22.80 1.16 10.18
C VAL A 75 -23.86 0.14 10.60
N ASP A 76 -23.44 -0.93 11.27
CA ASP A 76 -24.34 -1.96 11.79
C ASP A 76 -25.40 -1.38 12.73
N GLN A 77 -26.67 -1.81 12.60
CA GLN A 77 -27.73 -1.25 13.45
C GLN A 77 -27.60 -1.64 14.93
N ILE A 78 -26.98 -2.79 15.23
CA ILE A 78 -26.83 -3.28 16.61
C ILE A 78 -25.33 -3.44 16.92
N PRO A 79 -24.78 -2.78 17.97
CA PRO A 79 -25.45 -1.93 18.96
C PRO A 79 -25.44 -0.42 18.61
N TYR A 80 -25.08 -0.01 17.39
CA TYR A 80 -24.80 1.42 17.10
C TYR A 80 -26.05 2.29 16.82
N SER A 81 -27.26 1.73 16.73
CA SER A 81 -28.49 2.52 16.48
C SER A 81 -28.97 3.32 17.70
N THR A 82 -28.52 2.98 18.91
CA THR A 82 -28.77 3.79 20.12
C THR A 82 -27.47 4.07 20.88
N ALA A 83 -27.50 5.10 21.74
CA ALA A 83 -26.44 5.38 22.71
C ALA A 83 -27.03 5.79 24.07
N ARG A 84 -26.36 5.41 25.16
CA ARG A 84 -26.53 6.05 26.47
C ARG A 84 -25.49 7.14 26.64
N ILE A 85 -25.94 8.33 27.02
CA ILE A 85 -25.15 9.53 27.24
C ILE A 85 -25.05 9.81 28.74
N PHE A 86 -23.88 10.25 29.20
CA PHE A 86 -23.60 10.66 30.57
C PHE A 86 -22.96 12.06 30.55
N ASN A 87 -23.55 13.06 31.19
CA ASN A 87 -23.13 14.47 31.04
C ASN A 87 -23.09 15.29 32.35
N THR A 88 -23.44 14.71 33.50
CA THR A 88 -23.53 15.42 34.80
C THR A 88 -22.67 14.80 35.90
N SER A 89 -22.48 13.48 35.89
CA SER A 89 -21.60 12.76 36.82
C SER A 89 -21.06 11.47 36.22
N SER A 90 -20.18 10.78 36.94
CA SER A 90 -19.82 9.40 36.63
C SER A 90 -21.05 8.47 36.68
N PHE A 91 -21.02 7.41 35.88
CA PHE A 91 -22.04 6.37 35.82
C PHE A 91 -21.36 4.99 35.81
N THR A 92 -21.85 4.07 36.65
CA THR A 92 -21.28 2.72 36.81
C THR A 92 -22.31 1.65 36.45
N TYR A 93 -21.95 0.77 35.52
CA TYR A 93 -22.57 -0.53 35.34
C TYR A 93 -21.89 -1.56 36.26
N THR A 94 -22.64 -2.51 36.80
CA THR A 94 -22.23 -3.49 37.81
C THR A 94 -22.80 -4.86 37.45
N PHE A 95 -22.00 -5.69 36.80
CA PHE A 95 -22.39 -7.00 36.29
C PHE A 95 -22.02 -8.12 37.28
N PRO A 96 -22.98 -8.98 37.68
CA PRO A 96 -22.68 -10.24 38.34
C PRO A 96 -22.17 -11.23 37.28
N VAL A 97 -20.90 -11.61 37.39
CA VAL A 97 -20.21 -12.55 36.49
C VAL A 97 -19.53 -13.64 37.32
N SER A 98 -19.13 -14.76 36.72
CA SER A 98 -18.30 -15.74 37.40
C SER A 98 -16.89 -15.21 37.66
N ALA A 99 -16.17 -15.85 38.59
CA ALA A 99 -14.72 -15.67 38.71
C ALA A 99 -13.99 -16.02 37.40
N GLY A 100 -12.70 -15.71 37.33
CA GLY A 100 -11.87 -15.91 36.14
C GLY A 100 -11.92 -14.69 35.21
N PRO A 101 -11.24 -14.73 34.05
CA PRO A 101 -11.16 -13.59 33.17
C PRO A 101 -12.39 -13.42 32.28
N LYS A 102 -12.56 -12.19 31.81
CA LYS A 102 -13.67 -11.75 30.96
C LYS A 102 -13.13 -10.87 29.84
N PHE A 103 -13.58 -11.13 28.61
CA PHE A 103 -13.57 -10.10 27.58
C PHE A 103 -14.56 -9.02 27.98
N LEU A 104 -14.15 -7.75 27.87
CA LEU A 104 -15.00 -6.56 27.98
C LEU A 104 -14.83 -5.75 26.70
N ARG A 105 -15.87 -5.72 25.87
CA ARG A 105 -15.91 -5.01 24.58
C ARG A 105 -16.80 -3.79 24.70
N LEU A 106 -16.25 -2.62 24.39
CA LEU A 106 -16.94 -1.32 24.42
C LEU A 106 -17.11 -0.82 22.98
N TYR A 107 -18.36 -0.59 22.58
CA TYR A 107 -18.74 -0.22 21.21
C TYR A 107 -19.00 1.28 21.11
N PHE A 108 -18.34 1.95 20.14
CA PHE A 108 -18.43 3.39 19.93
C PHE A 108 -18.74 3.77 18.48
N TYR A 109 -19.77 4.57 18.28
CA TYR A 109 -20.11 5.28 17.04
C TYR A 109 -20.15 6.80 17.35
N PRO A 110 -19.02 7.53 17.20
CA PRO A 110 -18.93 8.96 17.48
C PRO A 110 -19.66 9.83 16.43
N THR A 111 -20.96 9.99 16.64
CA THR A 111 -21.85 10.86 15.86
C THR A 111 -22.58 11.87 16.76
N THR A 112 -23.45 12.70 16.20
CA THR A 112 -24.25 13.67 16.95
C THR A 112 -25.43 12.98 17.65
N TYR A 113 -25.54 13.10 18.96
CA TYR A 113 -26.62 12.55 19.79
C TYR A 113 -27.32 13.67 20.56
N ALA A 114 -28.65 13.77 20.45
CA ALA A 114 -29.46 14.83 21.06
C ALA A 114 -28.96 16.28 20.79
N GLY A 115 -28.22 16.48 19.68
CA GLY A 115 -27.58 17.76 19.34
C GLY A 115 -26.22 18.01 20.00
N LEU A 116 -25.70 17.09 20.81
CA LEU A 116 -24.31 17.11 21.31
C LEU A 116 -23.35 16.72 20.18
N ASN A 117 -22.29 17.52 20.03
CA ASN A 117 -21.28 17.39 18.99
C ASN A 117 -20.21 16.35 19.40
N PRO A 118 -19.91 15.32 18.58
CA PRO A 118 -18.97 14.24 18.94
C PRO A 118 -17.55 14.72 19.23
N ASN A 119 -17.14 15.88 18.71
CA ASN A 119 -15.85 16.49 19.00
C ASN A 119 -15.74 16.93 20.48
N ASP A 120 -16.85 17.28 21.12
CA ASP A 120 -16.90 17.74 22.51
C ASP A 120 -16.94 16.56 23.51
N SER A 121 -16.87 15.31 23.02
CA SER A 121 -16.87 14.11 23.86
C SER A 121 -15.46 13.69 24.28
N TYR A 122 -15.12 14.04 25.51
CA TYR A 122 -13.93 13.60 26.25
C TYR A 122 -14.31 12.96 27.58
N PHE A 123 -13.88 11.73 27.82
CA PHE A 123 -14.22 10.99 29.04
C PHE A 123 -13.20 9.92 29.43
N SER A 124 -13.29 9.44 30.66
CA SER A 124 -12.50 8.32 31.17
C SER A 124 -13.40 7.10 31.40
N VAL A 125 -12.83 5.90 31.22
CA VAL A 125 -13.49 4.62 31.54
C VAL A 125 -12.55 3.79 32.42
N SER A 126 -13.03 3.40 33.59
CA SER A 126 -12.31 2.53 34.52
C SER A 126 -13.12 1.26 34.83
N SER A 127 -12.41 0.17 35.10
CA SER A 127 -13.03 -1.11 35.45
C SER A 127 -12.20 -1.89 36.45
N ASN A 128 -12.83 -2.34 37.54
CA ASN A 128 -12.25 -3.15 38.63
C ASN A 128 -10.88 -2.67 39.20
N GLY A 129 -10.60 -1.37 39.13
CA GLY A 129 -9.35 -0.74 39.60
C GLY A 129 -8.38 -0.34 38.48
N TYR A 130 -8.62 -0.80 37.25
CA TYR A 130 -7.84 -0.41 36.07
C TYR A 130 -8.42 0.84 35.39
N SER A 131 -7.57 1.76 34.94
CA SER A 131 -7.97 2.81 34.00
C SER A 131 -7.81 2.29 32.57
N LEU A 132 -8.93 2.09 31.87
CA LEU A 132 -8.95 1.58 30.49
C LEU A 132 -8.76 2.73 29.50
N LEU A 133 -9.46 3.84 29.75
CA LEU A 133 -9.46 5.06 28.94
C LEU A 133 -9.38 6.28 29.86
N THR A 134 -8.60 7.30 29.50
CA THR A 134 -8.44 8.55 30.28
C THR A 134 -8.47 9.74 29.33
N ASN A 135 -9.39 10.68 29.54
CA ASN A 135 -9.58 11.85 28.67
C ASN A 135 -9.72 11.47 27.17
N PHE A 136 -10.34 10.34 26.90
CA PHE A 136 -10.49 9.71 25.60
C PHE A 136 -11.57 10.39 24.76
N SER A 137 -11.26 10.63 23.49
CA SER A 137 -12.22 11.03 22.46
C SER A 137 -12.39 9.91 21.43
N ALA A 138 -13.62 9.39 21.35
CA ALA A 138 -13.98 8.42 20.33
C ALA A 138 -13.89 9.03 18.92
N TYR A 139 -14.19 10.32 18.76
CA TYR A 139 -14.13 11.04 17.49
C TYR A 139 -12.71 11.14 16.93
N LEU A 140 -11.73 11.54 17.75
CA LEU A 140 -10.32 11.57 17.34
C LEU A 140 -9.80 10.16 17.01
N THR A 141 -10.26 9.14 17.74
CA THR A 141 -9.92 7.73 17.48
C THR A 141 -10.46 7.25 16.14
N ALA A 142 -11.75 7.44 15.85
CA ALA A 142 -12.37 7.11 14.56
C ALA A 142 -11.73 7.87 13.39
N SER A 143 -11.43 9.15 13.57
CA SER A 143 -10.76 9.99 12.57
C SER A 143 -9.35 9.50 12.25
N PHE A 144 -8.57 9.12 13.27
CA PHE A 144 -7.23 8.56 13.10
C PHE A 144 -7.24 7.17 12.45
N LEU A 145 -8.16 6.28 12.84
CA LEU A 145 -8.32 4.96 12.22
C LEU A 145 -8.73 5.08 10.75
N THR A 146 -9.62 6.03 10.43
CA THR A 146 -9.99 6.41 9.07
C THR A 146 -8.79 6.90 8.27
N GLN A 147 -8.00 7.84 8.81
CA GLN A 147 -6.80 8.34 8.14
C GLN A 147 -5.78 7.22 7.91
N THR A 148 -5.60 6.31 8.88
CA THR A 148 -4.72 5.15 8.76
C THR A 148 -5.15 4.21 7.62
N ARG A 149 -6.47 3.96 7.45
CA ARG A 149 -7.01 3.19 6.30
C ARG A 149 -6.80 3.93 4.97
N LEU A 150 -7.02 5.25 4.93
CA LEU A 150 -6.80 6.08 3.74
C LEU A 150 -5.32 6.10 3.30
N ASP A 151 -4.39 6.20 4.24
CA ASP A 151 -2.93 6.19 3.98
C ASP A 151 -2.43 4.81 3.54
N ALA A 152 -3.05 3.73 4.04
CA ALA A 152 -2.88 2.37 3.52
C ALA A 152 -3.50 2.16 2.12
N GLY A 153 -4.32 3.11 1.64
CA GLY A 153 -4.93 3.09 0.31
C GLY A 153 -6.30 2.42 0.22
N LEU A 154 -7.00 2.25 1.35
CA LEU A 154 -8.41 1.85 1.38
C LEU A 154 -9.33 3.07 1.30
N SER A 155 -10.47 2.93 0.64
CA SER A 155 -11.49 4.00 0.51
C SER A 155 -12.55 4.00 1.62
N ASP A 156 -12.35 3.20 2.67
CA ASP A 156 -13.33 2.92 3.70
C ASP A 156 -13.16 3.80 4.94
N HIS A 157 -14.28 4.29 5.49
CA HIS A 157 -14.30 5.19 6.64
C HIS A 157 -14.63 4.42 7.93
N VAL A 158 -13.78 4.54 8.94
CA VAL A 158 -13.98 3.91 10.25
C VAL A 158 -14.94 4.77 11.06
N LEU A 159 -16.24 4.67 10.74
CA LEU A 159 -17.31 5.42 11.40
C LEU A 159 -17.58 4.90 12.82
N SER A 160 -17.45 3.59 13.05
CA SER A 160 -17.63 2.93 14.34
C SER A 160 -16.48 1.95 14.63
N PHE A 161 -16.21 1.69 15.90
CA PHE A 161 -15.16 0.75 16.33
C PHE A 161 -15.44 0.17 17.72
N VAL A 162 -14.71 -0.90 18.05
CA VAL A 162 -14.77 -1.61 19.34
C VAL A 162 -13.43 -1.49 20.05
N LYS A 163 -13.46 -1.31 21.38
CA LYS A 163 -12.30 -1.49 22.26
C LYS A 163 -12.48 -2.78 23.06
N GLU A 164 -11.60 -3.76 22.85
CA GLU A 164 -11.59 -5.04 23.58
C GLU A 164 -10.53 -5.04 24.68
N TYR A 165 -10.97 -5.31 25.90
CA TYR A 165 -10.12 -5.51 27.07
C TYR A 165 -10.28 -6.92 27.62
N ILE A 166 -9.25 -7.44 28.29
CA ILE A 166 -9.32 -8.66 29.10
C ILE A 166 -9.07 -8.26 30.56
N ILE A 167 -10.04 -8.57 31.43
CA ILE A 167 -10.01 -8.22 32.85
C ILE A 167 -10.26 -9.49 33.67
N TYR A 168 -9.36 -9.76 34.63
CA TYR A 168 -9.56 -10.83 35.58
C TYR A 168 -10.53 -10.41 36.69
N VAL A 169 -11.61 -11.16 36.89
CA VAL A 169 -12.57 -10.93 37.97
C VAL A 169 -12.33 -11.96 39.07
N LYS A 170 -12.02 -11.47 40.27
CA LYS A 170 -11.71 -12.34 41.43
C LYS A 170 -13.00 -12.91 42.03
N ASP A 171 -12.89 -14.00 42.78
CA ASP A 171 -14.08 -14.62 43.39
C ASP A 171 -14.83 -13.64 44.31
N THR A 172 -16.16 -13.74 44.35
CA THR A 172 -17.13 -12.79 44.93
C THR A 172 -17.14 -11.36 44.35
N GLN A 173 -16.19 -10.99 43.48
CA GLN A 173 -16.12 -9.66 42.86
C GLN A 173 -17.17 -9.52 41.73
N ARG A 174 -17.68 -8.30 41.53
CA ARG A 174 -18.48 -7.94 40.33
C ARG A 174 -17.61 -7.22 39.31
N LEU A 175 -18.01 -7.26 38.05
CA LEU A 175 -17.39 -6.44 37.01
C LEU A 175 -18.08 -5.06 36.99
N ASN A 176 -17.36 -4.02 37.43
CA ASN A 176 -17.85 -2.66 37.56
C ASN A 176 -17.23 -1.76 36.48
N VAL A 177 -17.99 -1.39 35.45
CA VAL A 177 -17.52 -0.52 34.35
C VAL A 177 -18.04 0.89 34.59
N THR A 178 -17.13 1.85 34.83
CA THR A 178 -17.47 3.23 35.20
C THR A 178 -17.04 4.21 34.14
N PHE A 179 -18.00 4.93 33.56
CA PHE A 179 -17.80 6.05 32.65
C PHE A 179 -17.76 7.35 33.46
N THR A 180 -16.80 8.23 33.18
CA THR A 180 -16.66 9.54 33.85
C THR A 180 -16.39 10.63 32.82
N PRO A 181 -17.36 11.53 32.58
CA PRO A 181 -17.15 12.69 31.70
C PRO A 181 -16.02 13.61 32.21
N SER A 182 -15.25 14.20 31.30
CA SER A 182 -14.34 15.30 31.63
C SER A 182 -15.13 16.58 31.98
N PRO A 183 -14.55 17.55 32.72
CA PRO A 183 -15.24 18.80 33.06
C PRO A 183 -15.70 19.57 31.82
N GLY A 184 -16.99 19.90 31.74
CA GLY A 184 -17.59 20.59 30.59
C GLY A 184 -17.84 19.71 29.36
N SER A 185 -17.69 18.39 29.49
CA SER A 185 -17.77 17.38 28.42
C SER A 185 -18.82 16.30 28.74
N TYR A 186 -19.08 15.40 27.80
CA TYR A 186 -19.92 14.22 27.99
C TYR A 186 -19.22 12.91 27.60
N ALA A 187 -19.67 11.82 28.23
CA ALA A 187 -19.33 10.45 27.89
C ALA A 187 -20.50 9.76 27.18
N PHE A 188 -20.23 8.74 26.37
CA PHE A 188 -21.28 7.90 25.79
C PHE A 188 -20.81 6.45 25.60
N ILE A 189 -21.77 5.56 25.40
CA ILE A 189 -21.54 4.17 24.99
C ILE A 189 -22.70 3.70 24.11
N ASN A 190 -22.40 2.99 23.01
CA ASN A 190 -23.42 2.38 22.15
C ASN A 190 -23.73 0.95 22.59
N GLY A 191 -22.72 0.20 23.02
CA GLY A 191 -22.93 -1.15 23.53
C GLY A 191 -21.81 -1.66 24.41
N ILE A 192 -22.16 -2.61 25.26
CA ILE A 192 -21.25 -3.30 26.19
C ILE A 192 -21.44 -4.79 26.02
N GLU A 193 -20.39 -5.50 25.63
CA GLU A 193 -20.37 -6.96 25.55
C GLU A 193 -19.37 -7.53 26.56
N ILE A 194 -19.81 -8.53 27.32
CA ILE A 194 -19.01 -9.24 28.32
C ILE A 194 -19.14 -10.74 28.08
N VAL A 195 -18.02 -11.39 27.81
CA VAL A 195 -17.95 -12.81 27.49
C VAL A 195 -16.87 -13.46 28.35
N SER A 196 -17.20 -14.54 29.06
CA SER A 196 -16.19 -15.33 29.78
C SER A 196 -15.30 -16.13 28.83
N MET A 197 -14.07 -16.40 29.26
CA MET A 197 -13.09 -17.21 28.52
C MET A 197 -12.33 -18.13 29.49
N PRO A 198 -11.64 -19.18 29.01
CA PRO A 198 -10.80 -20.05 29.84
C PRO A 198 -9.68 -19.28 30.56
N ASP A 199 -9.48 -19.56 31.86
CA ASP A 199 -8.48 -18.89 32.71
C ASP A 199 -7.08 -18.85 32.07
N ASN A 200 -6.61 -20.02 31.63
CA ASN A 200 -5.25 -20.23 31.13
C ASN A 200 -5.06 -19.79 29.66
N LEU A 201 -6.07 -19.21 29.00
CA LEU A 201 -5.96 -18.88 27.57
C LEU A 201 -4.92 -17.77 27.31
N TYR A 202 -4.90 -16.70 28.12
CA TYR A 202 -3.94 -15.59 27.98
C TYR A 202 -3.11 -15.29 29.24
N PHE A 203 -3.42 -15.92 30.38
CA PHE A 203 -2.72 -15.73 31.67
C PHE A 203 -1.79 -16.90 32.04
N ASN A 204 -1.32 -17.67 31.04
CA ASN A 204 -0.41 -18.78 31.25
C ASN A 204 1.05 -18.30 31.28
N SER A 205 1.66 -18.28 32.47
CA SER A 205 3.02 -17.78 32.67
C SER A 205 4.14 -18.74 32.24
N HIS A 206 3.84 -19.98 31.84
CA HIS A 206 4.85 -21.04 31.78
C HIS A 206 5.83 -20.97 30.58
N ASN A 207 5.46 -20.30 29.48
CA ASN A 207 6.24 -20.27 28.23
C ASN A 207 6.57 -18.84 27.71
N LEU A 208 6.40 -17.80 28.53
CA LEU A 208 6.63 -16.40 28.13
C LEU A 208 8.12 -16.12 27.84
N LYS A 209 8.45 -15.68 26.63
CA LYS A 209 9.80 -15.22 26.25
C LYS A 209 9.89 -13.69 26.29
N TYR A 210 10.91 -13.13 26.94
CA TYR A 210 11.15 -11.68 26.95
C TYR A 210 12.10 -11.28 25.83
N VAL A 211 11.75 -10.25 25.05
CA VAL A 211 12.58 -9.75 23.93
C VAL A 211 13.29 -8.46 24.32
N GLY A 212 14.62 -8.43 24.19
CA GLY A 212 15.45 -7.26 24.46
C GLY A 212 15.64 -6.88 25.93
N ILE A 213 15.04 -7.64 26.85
CA ILE A 213 15.06 -7.39 28.29
C ILE A 213 15.25 -8.69 29.07
N ASN A 214 16.02 -8.65 30.16
CA ASN A 214 16.31 -9.83 30.98
C ASN A 214 15.13 -10.26 31.87
N SER A 215 14.16 -9.37 32.09
CA SER A 215 12.92 -9.61 32.83
C SER A 215 11.88 -8.53 32.50
N GLY A 216 10.60 -8.82 32.76
CA GLY A 216 9.48 -7.91 32.54
C GLY A 216 8.28 -8.27 33.41
N PRO A 217 7.09 -7.69 33.15
CA PRO A 217 5.88 -8.00 33.90
C PRO A 217 5.38 -9.42 33.60
N LEU A 218 4.98 -10.15 34.64
CA LEU A 218 4.29 -11.42 34.50
C LEU A 218 2.85 -11.19 33.99
N VAL A 219 2.44 -11.91 32.96
CA VAL A 219 1.04 -11.90 32.49
C VAL A 219 0.22 -12.78 33.42
N ASN A 220 -0.38 -12.18 34.45
CA ASN A 220 -1.14 -12.87 35.49
C ASN A 220 -2.46 -12.15 35.84
N ASN A 221 -3.18 -12.70 36.82
CA ASN A 221 -4.51 -12.26 37.25
C ASN A 221 -4.56 -10.86 37.91
N ASP A 222 -3.41 -10.17 38.04
CA ASP A 222 -3.27 -8.79 38.52
C ASP A 222 -2.86 -7.81 37.40
N VAL A 223 -2.92 -8.24 36.14
CA VAL A 223 -2.72 -7.43 34.94
C VAL A 223 -4.00 -7.44 34.09
N ALA A 224 -4.41 -6.27 33.60
CA ALA A 224 -5.41 -6.15 32.55
C ALA A 224 -4.75 -6.01 31.17
N LEU A 225 -5.42 -6.48 30.13
CA LEU A 225 -4.94 -6.42 28.75
C LEU A 225 -5.87 -5.58 27.88
N GLU A 226 -5.33 -4.89 26.88
CA GLU A 226 -6.10 -4.27 25.77
C GLU A 226 -5.66 -4.93 24.46
N ASN A 227 -6.59 -5.47 23.67
CA ASN A 227 -6.26 -6.03 22.35
C ASN A 227 -6.05 -4.89 21.33
N PHE A 228 -4.94 -4.96 20.61
CA PHE A 228 -4.59 -4.04 19.52
C PHE A 228 -4.80 -4.65 18.15
N TYR A 229 -4.37 -5.91 18.02
CA TYR A 229 -4.45 -6.67 16.78
C TYR A 229 -4.80 -8.12 17.09
N ARG A 230 -5.59 -8.70 16.20
CA ARG A 230 -5.88 -10.13 16.12
C ARG A 230 -6.03 -10.46 14.65
N LEU A 231 -5.01 -11.07 14.06
CA LEU A 231 -4.87 -11.23 12.62
C LEU A 231 -4.90 -12.70 12.22
N ASN A 232 -5.72 -13.02 11.23
CA ASN A 232 -5.65 -14.27 10.48
C ASN A 232 -4.60 -14.12 9.37
N VAL A 233 -3.44 -14.75 9.51
CA VAL A 233 -2.26 -14.43 8.70
C VAL A 233 -2.27 -15.22 7.40
N GLY A 234 -2.40 -14.51 6.29
CA GLY A 234 -2.60 -15.07 4.95
C GLY A 234 -4.06 -15.40 4.65
N GLY A 235 -4.92 -15.55 5.66
CA GLY A 235 -6.33 -15.90 5.52
C GLY A 235 -7.27 -14.75 5.14
N LYS A 236 -8.57 -14.97 5.39
CA LYS A 236 -9.65 -13.98 5.30
C LYS A 236 -10.03 -13.48 6.69
N GLN A 237 -10.80 -12.39 6.77
CA GLN A 237 -11.39 -11.96 8.02
C GLN A 237 -12.33 -13.06 8.55
N ILE A 238 -12.29 -13.30 9.87
CA ILE A 238 -13.19 -14.22 10.58
C ILE A 238 -14.05 -13.35 11.50
N THR A 239 -15.37 -13.40 11.33
CA THR A 239 -16.30 -12.61 12.15
C THR A 239 -16.47 -13.23 13.54
N GLY A 240 -16.96 -12.46 14.52
CA GLY A 240 -17.25 -13.00 15.85
C GLY A 240 -18.27 -14.15 15.86
N GLY A 241 -19.14 -14.26 14.85
CA GLY A 241 -20.06 -15.40 14.70
C GLY A 241 -19.37 -16.71 14.26
N GLU A 242 -18.15 -16.62 13.72
CA GLU A 242 -17.33 -17.73 13.22
C GLU A 242 -16.18 -18.10 14.17
N ASP A 243 -15.98 -17.32 15.26
CA ASP A 243 -15.01 -17.62 16.32
C ASP A 243 -15.47 -18.81 17.19
N THR A 244 -14.52 -19.40 17.91
CA THR A 244 -14.72 -20.62 18.71
C THR A 244 -15.43 -20.36 20.05
N GLY A 245 -16.50 -19.56 20.02
CA GLY A 245 -17.45 -19.33 21.12
C GLY A 245 -17.19 -18.09 21.98
N MET A 246 -16.14 -17.32 21.68
CA MET A 246 -15.73 -16.12 22.43
C MET A 246 -15.92 -14.81 21.64
N TYR A 247 -16.54 -14.87 20.46
CA TYR A 247 -16.90 -13.76 19.58
C TYR A 247 -15.76 -12.80 19.19
N ARG A 248 -14.51 -13.30 19.16
CA ARG A 248 -13.34 -12.55 18.70
C ARG A 248 -13.36 -12.39 17.18
N THR A 249 -13.21 -11.16 16.68
CA THR A 249 -12.99 -10.94 15.23
C THR A 249 -11.51 -11.07 14.91
N TRP A 250 -11.15 -11.79 13.84
CA TRP A 250 -9.78 -11.89 13.34
C TRP A 250 -9.67 -11.18 11.99
N ASP A 251 -8.86 -10.13 11.90
CA ASP A 251 -8.69 -9.30 10.70
C ASP A 251 -7.67 -9.89 9.71
N GLN A 252 -7.67 -9.41 8.47
CA GLN A 252 -6.67 -9.78 7.46
C GLN A 252 -5.35 -9.04 7.72
N ASP A 253 -4.22 -9.74 7.58
CA ASP A 253 -2.90 -9.19 7.91
C ASP A 253 -2.26 -8.34 6.80
N ASP A 254 -2.81 -8.34 5.57
CA ASP A 254 -2.20 -7.68 4.39
C ASP A 254 -1.93 -6.18 4.57
N MET A 255 -2.75 -5.47 5.35
CA MET A 255 -2.57 -4.04 5.65
C MET A 255 -1.30 -3.75 6.46
N TYR A 256 -0.79 -4.75 7.17
CA TYR A 256 0.32 -4.62 8.11
C TYR A 256 1.65 -5.12 7.53
N ILE A 257 1.65 -5.76 6.35
CA ILE A 257 2.87 -6.17 5.67
C ILE A 257 3.65 -4.95 5.18
N TYR A 258 4.90 -4.81 5.64
CA TYR A 258 5.80 -3.72 5.23
C TYR A 258 6.60 -4.06 3.95
N SER A 259 6.86 -5.34 3.71
CA SER A 259 7.65 -5.79 2.57
C SER A 259 6.85 -5.80 1.27
N GLY A 260 7.42 -5.22 0.19
CA GLY A 260 6.85 -5.35 -1.17
C GLY A 260 6.80 -6.80 -1.69
N ALA A 261 7.49 -7.73 -1.02
CA ALA A 261 7.24 -9.16 -1.11
C ALA A 261 6.12 -9.54 -0.12
N ILE A 262 4.95 -9.88 -0.68
CA ILE A 262 3.71 -10.20 0.04
C ILE A 262 3.73 -11.64 0.60
N GLY A 263 4.71 -12.45 0.23
CA GLY A 263 4.78 -13.87 0.58
C GLY A 263 3.80 -14.75 -0.22
N LEU A 264 3.74 -16.03 0.12
CA LEU A 264 2.77 -16.99 -0.39
C LEU A 264 1.65 -17.20 0.63
N LYS A 265 0.41 -17.33 0.13
CA LYS A 265 -0.79 -17.64 0.93
C LYS A 265 -1.36 -19.03 0.59
N PRO A 266 -0.68 -20.14 0.94
CA PRO A 266 -1.25 -21.48 0.74
C PRO A 266 -2.40 -21.73 1.74
N LEU A 267 -3.39 -22.50 1.29
CA LEU A 267 -4.59 -22.88 2.03
C LEU A 267 -4.58 -24.39 2.28
N TYR A 268 -4.93 -24.80 3.49
CA TYR A 268 -5.11 -26.20 3.87
C TYR A 268 -6.59 -26.60 3.75
N HIS A 269 -6.83 -27.85 3.35
CA HIS A 269 -8.18 -28.40 3.18
C HIS A 269 -8.49 -29.58 4.11
N GLU A 270 -7.49 -30.10 4.82
CA GLU A 270 -7.69 -31.15 5.82
C GLU A 270 -8.01 -30.53 7.21
N PRO A 271 -8.66 -31.29 8.11
CA PRO A 271 -8.95 -30.82 9.47
C PRO A 271 -7.70 -30.59 10.33
N ILE A 272 -7.78 -29.62 11.25
CA ILE A 272 -6.72 -29.28 12.19
C ILE A 272 -6.83 -30.14 13.47
N THR A 273 -5.73 -30.82 13.82
CA THR A 273 -5.67 -31.74 14.96
C THR A 273 -5.16 -31.01 16.21
N TYR A 274 -6.09 -30.39 16.94
CA TYR A 274 -5.82 -29.71 18.21
C TYR A 274 -5.28 -30.63 19.31
N THR A 275 -4.59 -30.05 20.30
CA THR A 275 -3.94 -30.76 21.40
C THR A 275 -4.48 -30.31 22.76
N THR A 276 -4.01 -30.91 23.86
CA THR A 276 -4.26 -30.41 25.22
C THR A 276 -3.66 -29.03 25.46
N ASP A 277 -2.54 -28.74 24.80
CA ASP A 277 -1.69 -27.57 25.07
C ASP A 277 -2.06 -26.41 24.14
N THR A 278 -2.65 -26.72 22.98
CA THR A 278 -3.37 -25.81 22.09
C THR A 278 -4.78 -26.37 21.79
N PRO A 279 -5.75 -26.17 22.70
CA PRO A 279 -7.14 -26.56 22.50
C PRO A 279 -7.82 -25.84 21.34
N ASN A 280 -8.94 -26.38 20.86
CA ASN A 280 -9.71 -25.83 19.73
C ASN A 280 -10.20 -24.38 19.92
N TYR A 281 -10.40 -23.94 21.17
CA TYR A 281 -10.80 -22.56 21.45
C TYR A 281 -9.65 -21.55 21.34
N THR A 282 -8.38 -21.99 21.23
CA THR A 282 -7.22 -21.10 21.20
C THR A 282 -7.30 -20.09 20.06
N ALA A 283 -7.56 -20.58 18.85
CA ALA A 283 -7.93 -19.78 17.67
C ALA A 283 -8.80 -20.65 16.75
N PRO A 284 -9.66 -20.08 15.90
CA PRO A 284 -10.48 -20.84 14.95
C PRO A 284 -9.66 -21.69 13.97
N GLU A 285 -10.28 -22.74 13.43
CA GLU A 285 -9.65 -23.67 12.49
C GLU A 285 -9.17 -22.95 11.22
N GLN A 286 -9.93 -21.96 10.76
CA GLN A 286 -9.62 -21.10 9.62
C GLN A 286 -8.34 -20.26 9.82
N VAL A 287 -7.87 -20.07 11.06
CA VAL A 287 -6.56 -19.46 11.33
C VAL A 287 -5.46 -20.45 11.01
N TYR A 288 -5.52 -21.65 11.60
CA TYR A 288 -4.48 -22.67 11.40
C TYR A 288 -4.52 -23.33 10.00
N GLN A 289 -5.64 -23.28 9.28
CA GLN A 289 -5.76 -23.69 7.87
C GLN A 289 -5.19 -22.68 6.87
N THR A 290 -4.82 -21.47 7.31
CA THR A 290 -4.14 -20.49 6.44
C THR A 290 -2.79 -20.11 7.01
N GLN A 291 -1.91 -19.55 6.17
CA GLN A 291 -0.62 -19.02 6.58
C GLN A 291 -0.12 -17.98 5.57
N ARG A 292 0.91 -17.24 5.95
CA ARG A 292 1.80 -16.53 5.04
C ARG A 292 3.22 -17.09 5.18
N SER A 293 3.79 -17.61 4.09
CA SER A 293 5.21 -18.02 4.02
C SER A 293 6.04 -17.10 3.12
N MET A 294 7.37 -17.15 3.23
CA MET A 294 8.30 -16.37 2.41
C MET A 294 8.47 -16.94 1.00
N GLY A 295 8.35 -18.26 0.85
CA GLY A 295 8.45 -19.00 -0.42
C GLY A 295 9.83 -18.94 -1.08
N ASN A 296 9.88 -19.24 -2.39
CA ASN A 296 11.12 -19.43 -3.17
C ASN A 296 12.04 -18.19 -3.32
N GLN A 297 11.76 -17.06 -2.64
CA GLN A 297 12.59 -15.85 -2.62
C GLN A 297 13.07 -15.49 -1.19
N SER A 298 12.85 -16.38 -0.23
CA SER A 298 13.04 -16.17 1.21
C SER A 298 14.43 -15.67 1.65
N GLU A 299 15.52 -16.07 0.97
CA GLU A 299 16.88 -15.58 1.27
C GLU A 299 17.10 -14.09 0.93
N THR A 300 16.14 -13.42 0.28
CA THR A 300 16.31 -12.04 -0.24
C THR A 300 15.63 -10.94 0.57
N TYR A 301 14.83 -11.28 1.59
CA TYR A 301 14.08 -10.32 2.41
C TYR A 301 13.76 -10.87 3.81
N ASN A 302 13.09 -10.07 4.63
CA ASN A 302 12.43 -10.53 5.85
C ASN A 302 10.92 -10.34 5.67
N LEU A 303 10.11 -11.37 5.92
CA LEU A 303 8.66 -11.23 5.90
C LEU A 303 8.23 -10.49 7.17
N THR A 304 7.72 -9.27 7.00
CA THR A 304 7.71 -8.26 8.07
C THR A 304 6.33 -7.62 8.22
N TRP A 305 5.77 -7.71 9.43
CA TRP A 305 4.58 -6.99 9.88
C TRP A 305 4.97 -5.74 10.68
N ARG A 306 4.18 -4.68 10.50
CA ARG A 306 4.35 -3.34 11.09
C ARG A 306 3.04 -2.90 11.75
N LEU A 307 3.09 -2.66 13.05
CA LEU A 307 1.92 -2.54 13.92
C LEU A 307 1.94 -1.20 14.70
N PRO A 308 1.12 -0.20 14.31
CA PRO A 308 1.03 1.11 14.99
C PRO A 308 0.45 1.08 16.44
N VAL A 309 1.26 0.61 17.38
CA VAL A 309 0.92 0.53 18.82
C VAL A 309 1.26 1.83 19.57
N ASP A 310 0.87 1.93 20.84
CA ASP A 310 1.16 3.11 21.67
C ASP A 310 2.51 2.97 22.39
N SER A 311 3.37 4.00 22.31
CA SER A 311 4.68 4.05 22.98
C SER A 311 4.57 4.07 24.50
N GLY A 312 5.58 3.54 25.19
CA GLY A 312 5.70 3.56 26.66
C GLY A 312 5.06 2.38 27.38
N PHE A 313 4.72 1.29 26.66
CA PHE A 313 4.01 0.13 27.21
C PHE A 313 4.72 -1.21 26.92
N PHE A 314 4.41 -2.21 27.75
CA PHE A 314 4.69 -3.61 27.44
C PHE A 314 3.59 -4.19 26.55
N TYR A 315 3.99 -5.03 25.60
CA TYR A 315 3.10 -5.78 24.72
C TYR A 315 3.41 -7.28 24.79
N THR A 316 2.37 -8.09 24.94
CA THR A 316 2.43 -9.53 24.66
C THR A 316 2.01 -9.74 23.21
N LEU A 317 2.87 -10.43 22.46
CA LEU A 317 2.65 -10.85 21.08
C LEU A 317 2.50 -12.38 21.07
N ARG A 318 1.34 -12.87 20.66
CA ARG A 318 1.09 -14.30 20.45
C ARG A 318 1.21 -14.62 18.97
N LEU A 319 2.14 -15.51 18.64
CA LEU A 319 2.35 -16.00 17.28
C LEU A 319 1.79 -17.42 17.16
N HIS A 320 0.82 -17.60 16.27
CA HIS A 320 0.16 -18.88 16.01
C HIS A 320 0.79 -19.58 14.81
N PHE A 321 1.12 -20.86 14.97
CA PHE A 321 1.76 -21.67 13.95
C PHE A 321 1.05 -23.01 13.77
N CYS A 322 0.88 -23.43 12.52
CA CYS A 322 0.51 -24.79 12.14
C CYS A 322 1.18 -25.13 10.82
N ASN A 323 1.94 -26.22 10.79
CA ASN A 323 2.58 -26.67 9.56
C ASN A 323 1.52 -27.26 8.60
N ILE A 324 1.19 -26.51 7.55
CA ILE A 324 0.22 -26.93 6.52
C ILE A 324 0.84 -27.04 5.11
N ILE A 325 2.18 -27.05 5.00
CA ILE A 325 2.87 -27.28 3.73
C ILE A 325 3.22 -28.78 3.60
N PRO A 326 2.62 -29.54 2.67
CA PRO A 326 2.79 -31.00 2.59
C PRO A 326 4.23 -31.49 2.34
N GLN A 327 5.12 -30.60 1.89
CA GLN A 327 6.54 -30.88 1.68
C GLN A 327 7.34 -30.90 3.00
N TYR A 328 6.86 -30.21 4.04
CA TYR A 328 7.55 -30.05 5.32
C TYR A 328 7.17 -31.21 6.25
N THR A 329 7.99 -32.25 6.24
CA THR A 329 7.67 -33.59 6.74
C THR A 329 8.67 -34.14 7.77
N LYS A 330 9.71 -33.38 8.09
CA LYS A 330 10.77 -33.75 9.03
C LYS A 330 11.34 -32.53 9.75
N ARG A 331 11.92 -32.78 10.93
CA ARG A 331 12.79 -31.84 11.67
C ARG A 331 13.97 -31.39 10.78
N GLY A 332 14.50 -30.20 11.03
CA GLY A 332 15.61 -29.61 10.29
C GLY A 332 15.29 -29.10 8.87
N GLN A 333 14.14 -29.49 8.28
CA GLN A 333 13.81 -29.10 6.89
C GLN A 333 13.47 -27.62 6.74
N VAL A 334 12.87 -27.00 7.76
CA VAL A 334 12.50 -25.58 7.82
C VAL A 334 12.89 -25.05 9.19
N LEU A 335 13.97 -24.29 9.22
CA LEU A 335 14.46 -23.54 10.38
C LEU A 335 14.42 -22.05 10.02
N PHE A 336 13.81 -21.23 10.88
CA PHE A 336 13.76 -19.77 10.73
C PHE A 336 14.04 -19.01 12.03
N LYS A 337 14.33 -17.72 11.88
CA LYS A 337 14.55 -16.76 12.98
C LYS A 337 13.33 -15.85 13.11
N LEU A 338 13.03 -15.46 14.35
CA LEU A 338 12.03 -14.45 14.67
C LEU A 338 12.71 -13.22 15.26
N PHE A 339 12.39 -12.05 14.71
CA PHE A 339 12.78 -10.75 15.25
C PHE A 339 11.55 -9.96 15.67
N ILE A 340 11.63 -9.28 16.82
CA ILE A 340 10.63 -8.33 17.29
C ILE A 340 11.35 -7.01 17.61
N ASN A 341 10.87 -5.90 17.07
CA ASN A 341 11.55 -4.58 17.10
C ASN A 341 13.04 -4.65 16.69
N ASN A 342 13.34 -5.41 15.63
CA ASN A 342 14.68 -5.69 15.10
C ASN A 342 15.66 -6.41 16.06
N GLN A 343 15.18 -6.91 17.20
CA GLN A 343 15.95 -7.74 18.13
C GLN A 343 15.56 -9.20 17.97
N THR A 344 16.50 -10.14 18.09
CA THR A 344 16.15 -11.57 18.00
C THR A 344 15.26 -11.97 19.18
N ALA A 345 14.11 -12.55 18.88
CA ALA A 345 13.20 -13.16 19.84
C ALA A 345 13.36 -14.69 19.88
N ASP A 346 13.71 -15.31 18.74
CA ASP A 346 14.24 -16.67 18.66
C ASP A 346 15.27 -16.78 17.52
N GLU A 347 16.46 -17.29 17.85
CA GLU A 347 17.53 -17.55 16.87
C GLU A 347 17.24 -18.79 16.00
N GLU A 348 16.36 -19.68 16.46
CA GLU A 348 16.05 -20.93 15.79
C GLU A 348 14.65 -21.47 16.16
N ILE A 349 13.75 -21.56 15.17
CA ILE A 349 12.44 -22.19 15.27
C ILE A 349 12.36 -23.34 14.26
N ASP A 350 12.26 -24.58 14.76
CA ASP A 350 11.85 -25.77 13.99
C ASP A 350 10.42 -26.17 14.41
N LEU A 351 9.44 -25.84 13.56
CA LEU A 351 8.05 -26.16 13.84
C LEU A 351 7.75 -27.67 13.77
N PHE A 352 8.56 -28.48 13.06
CA PHE A 352 8.45 -29.95 13.08
C PHE A 352 9.17 -30.57 14.29
N HIS A 353 9.99 -29.81 15.02
CA HIS A 353 10.41 -30.18 16.36
C HIS A 353 9.28 -29.95 17.37
N LEU A 354 8.62 -28.79 17.29
CA LEU A 354 7.64 -28.30 18.26
C LEU A 354 6.22 -28.88 18.08
N THR A 355 5.85 -29.30 16.87
CA THR A 355 4.54 -29.94 16.58
C THR A 355 4.67 -31.46 16.47
N GLN A 356 3.53 -32.17 16.46
CA GLN A 356 3.48 -33.62 16.22
C GLN A 356 3.48 -34.00 14.72
N GLY A 357 3.50 -33.01 13.82
CA GLY A 357 3.45 -33.18 12.37
C GLY A 357 2.67 -32.06 11.68
N SER A 358 2.33 -32.27 10.41
CA SER A 358 1.46 -31.35 9.66
C SER A 358 0.02 -31.36 10.21
N GLY A 359 -0.65 -30.20 10.20
CA GLY A 359 -2.03 -30.05 10.71
C GLY A 359 -2.16 -29.98 12.24
N TYR A 360 -1.05 -29.99 12.99
CA TYR A 360 -1.05 -29.78 14.45
C TYR A 360 -0.75 -28.31 14.79
N PRO A 361 -1.61 -27.60 15.54
CA PRO A 361 -1.43 -26.20 15.87
C PRO A 361 -0.65 -26.00 17.18
N ILE A 362 0.14 -24.92 17.25
CA ILE A 362 0.77 -24.38 18.46
C ILE A 362 0.71 -22.84 18.46
N TYR A 363 1.05 -22.24 19.58
CA TYR A 363 1.32 -20.80 19.70
C TYR A 363 2.56 -20.54 20.58
N MET A 364 3.19 -19.38 20.41
CA MET A 364 4.30 -18.91 21.24
C MET A 364 4.09 -17.46 21.66
N ASP A 365 4.34 -17.16 22.94
CA ASP A 365 4.05 -15.86 23.56
C ASP A 365 5.33 -15.09 23.90
N TYR A 366 5.44 -13.86 23.40
CA TYR A 366 6.60 -12.99 23.54
C TYR A 366 6.20 -11.67 24.20
N VAL A 367 6.97 -11.23 25.20
CA VAL A 367 6.79 -9.93 25.87
C VAL A 367 7.89 -8.96 25.43
N VAL A 368 7.51 -7.80 24.93
CA VAL A 368 8.43 -6.72 24.52
C VAL A 368 8.00 -5.40 25.15
N PHE A 369 8.98 -4.59 25.59
CA PHE A 369 8.73 -3.19 25.92
C PHE A 369 8.87 -2.35 24.65
N HIS A 370 7.90 -1.49 24.34
CA HIS A 370 7.91 -0.66 23.13
C HIS A 370 7.85 0.82 23.50
N ASP A 371 9.03 1.44 23.53
CA ASP A 371 9.21 2.89 23.67
C ASP A 371 10.50 3.31 22.94
N PRO A 372 10.50 3.34 21.58
CA PRO A 372 11.71 3.54 20.79
C PRO A 372 12.33 4.94 20.96
N ASP A 373 11.50 5.96 21.13
CA ASP A 373 11.90 7.38 21.11
C ASP A 373 11.60 8.14 22.43
N GLY A 374 11.13 7.44 23.49
CA GLY A 374 10.62 8.08 24.70
C GLY A 374 9.31 8.87 24.46
N SER A 375 8.59 8.53 23.39
CA SER A 375 7.44 9.28 22.93
C SER A 375 6.18 8.96 23.74
N LYS A 376 5.15 9.80 23.65
CA LYS A 376 3.80 9.48 24.15
C LYS A 376 2.79 9.29 23.02
N GLY A 377 3.29 8.99 21.81
CA GLY A 377 2.49 8.84 20.60
C GLY A 377 2.26 7.38 20.22
N LYS A 378 1.83 7.20 18.97
CA LYS A 378 1.85 5.90 18.29
C LYS A 378 3.16 5.72 17.55
N THR A 379 3.72 4.51 17.64
CA THR A 379 5.00 4.13 17.02
C THR A 379 4.87 2.72 16.42
N ASP A 380 5.62 2.45 15.35
CA ASP A 380 5.56 1.17 14.66
C ASP A 380 6.30 0.09 15.46
N LEU A 381 5.56 -0.92 15.97
CA LEU A 381 6.12 -2.18 16.46
C LEU A 381 6.33 -3.13 15.29
N TRP A 382 7.46 -3.83 15.28
CA TRP A 382 7.90 -4.67 14.17
C TRP A 382 7.94 -6.15 14.56
N VAL A 383 7.44 -7.02 13.69
CA VAL A 383 7.58 -8.48 13.79
C VAL A 383 8.11 -8.97 12.45
N ALA A 384 9.22 -9.72 12.42
CA ALA A 384 9.86 -10.14 11.18
C ALA A 384 10.38 -11.59 11.24
N LEU A 385 10.21 -12.32 10.14
CA LEU A 385 10.73 -13.67 9.93
C LEU A 385 11.83 -13.67 8.84
N HIS A 386 12.85 -14.50 9.04
CA HIS A 386 13.91 -14.75 8.04
C HIS A 386 14.40 -16.21 8.14
N PRO A 387 14.77 -16.91 7.05
CA PRO A 387 15.25 -18.28 7.13
C PRO A 387 16.55 -18.38 7.92
N ASN A 388 16.73 -19.46 8.68
CA ASN A 388 18.00 -19.77 9.31
C ASN A 388 18.91 -20.45 8.27
N PRO A 389 20.18 -19.99 8.08
CA PRO A 389 21.16 -20.66 7.21
C PRO A 389 21.42 -22.13 7.55
N LEU A 390 21.07 -22.58 8.77
CA LEU A 390 21.15 -23.97 9.22
C LEU A 390 20.03 -24.87 8.67
N SER A 391 18.97 -24.31 8.05
CA SER A 391 17.89 -25.11 7.45
C SER A 391 18.43 -26.10 6.39
N GLU A 392 18.09 -27.38 6.51
CA GLU A 392 18.70 -28.47 5.73
C GLU A 392 18.24 -28.51 4.27
N LEU A 393 16.99 -28.12 4.00
CA LEU A 393 16.32 -28.39 2.72
C LEU A 393 15.53 -27.20 2.17
N TYR A 394 14.75 -26.52 3.01
CA TYR A 394 13.92 -25.40 2.59
C TYR A 394 14.31 -24.13 3.36
N ARG A 395 14.63 -23.09 2.62
CA ARG A 395 14.68 -21.71 3.13
C ARG A 395 13.25 -21.17 3.09
N ASP A 396 12.56 -21.16 4.22
CA ASP A 396 11.28 -20.49 4.38
C ASP A 396 11.06 -20.13 5.86
N GLY A 397 10.09 -19.28 6.14
CA GLY A 397 9.57 -18.97 7.48
C GLY A 397 8.10 -18.58 7.33
N PHE A 398 7.24 -19.02 8.26
CA PHE A 398 5.80 -18.84 8.10
C PHE A 398 5.07 -18.58 9.41
N LEU A 399 3.87 -18.01 9.29
CA LEU A 399 2.99 -17.65 10.40
C LEU A 399 1.52 -17.86 9.98
N ASN A 400 0.67 -18.33 10.90
CA ASN A 400 -0.75 -18.61 10.66
C ASN A 400 -1.67 -17.60 11.35
N GLY A 401 -1.25 -16.99 12.45
CA GLY A 401 -2.00 -15.94 13.14
C GLY A 401 -1.14 -15.10 14.07
N LEU A 402 -1.62 -13.90 14.40
CA LEU A 402 -0.93 -12.94 15.26
C LEU A 402 -1.92 -12.22 16.18
N GLU A 403 -1.74 -12.30 17.50
CA GLU A 403 -2.44 -11.43 18.45
C GLU A 403 -1.44 -10.48 19.14
N ALA A 404 -1.86 -9.24 19.37
CA ALA A 404 -1.07 -8.24 20.09
C ALA A 404 -1.90 -7.59 21.20
N PHE A 405 -1.39 -7.64 22.43
CA PHE A 405 -2.04 -7.12 23.63
C PHE A 405 -1.14 -6.13 24.37
N LYS A 406 -1.64 -4.93 24.66
CA LYS A 406 -1.01 -3.99 25.60
C LYS A 406 -1.26 -4.47 27.03
N LEU A 407 -0.25 -4.40 27.90
CA LEU A 407 -0.35 -4.75 29.32
C LEU A 407 -0.57 -3.51 30.20
N SER A 408 -1.40 -3.63 31.23
CA SER A 408 -1.66 -2.54 32.17
C SER A 408 -0.42 -2.23 33.01
N MET A 409 0.12 -1.00 32.91
CA MET A 409 1.23 -0.54 33.73
C MET A 409 0.72 0.36 34.86
N ASN A 410 1.01 0.02 36.11
CA ASN A 410 0.45 0.70 37.30
C ASN A 410 -1.09 0.79 37.24
N SER A 411 -1.73 -0.31 36.85
CA SER A 411 -3.18 -0.42 36.58
C SER A 411 -3.73 0.52 35.49
N ASN A 412 -2.88 1.10 34.64
CA ASN A 412 -3.29 1.94 33.51
C ASN A 412 -3.04 1.25 32.16
N LEU A 413 -4.06 1.22 31.30
CA LEU A 413 -3.98 0.87 29.87
C LEU A 413 -4.15 2.10 28.96
N SER A 414 -4.70 3.19 29.51
CA SER A 414 -5.06 4.36 28.71
C SER A 414 -3.85 5.09 28.15
N SER A 415 -3.97 5.45 26.87
CA SER A 415 -2.99 6.20 26.09
C SER A 415 -3.58 7.54 25.65
N PRO A 416 -2.75 8.53 25.29
CA PRO A 416 -3.23 9.80 24.76
C PRO A 416 -4.10 9.62 23.51
N ASN A 417 -5.01 10.56 23.27
CA ASN A 417 -5.71 10.62 22.00
C ASN A 417 -4.69 10.77 20.85
N PRO A 418 -4.99 10.23 19.65
CA PRO A 418 -4.26 10.59 18.44
C PRO A 418 -4.18 12.11 18.27
N PRO A 419 -3.10 12.64 17.66
CA PRO A 419 -2.98 14.08 17.41
C PRO A 419 -4.17 14.59 16.59
N GLU A 420 -4.59 15.83 16.86
CA GLU A 420 -5.78 16.43 16.23
C GLU A 420 -5.57 16.67 14.74
N LEU A 421 -5.88 15.64 13.96
CA LEU A 421 -5.94 15.69 12.50
C LEU A 421 -7.03 16.68 12.11
N SER A 422 -6.60 17.84 11.61
CA SER A 422 -7.50 18.87 11.07
C SER A 422 -8.20 18.34 9.82
N LEU A 423 -9.34 17.67 10.03
CA LEU A 423 -10.26 17.27 8.97
C LEU A 423 -10.55 18.49 8.10
N ILE A 424 -10.29 18.38 6.79
CA ILE A 424 -10.47 19.47 5.84
C ILE A 424 -11.97 19.68 5.63
N THR A 425 -12.60 20.38 6.57
CA THR A 425 -13.95 20.91 6.40
C THR A 425 -13.90 21.85 5.18
N PRO A 426 -14.72 21.63 4.14
CA PRO A 426 -14.83 22.62 3.07
C PRO A 426 -15.25 23.95 3.71
N PRO A 427 -14.57 25.07 3.40
CA PRO A 427 -14.71 26.30 4.19
C PRO A 427 -16.17 26.75 4.21
N PRO A 428 -16.74 27.08 5.39
CA PRO A 428 -18.16 27.36 5.52
C PRO A 428 -18.55 28.50 4.59
N GLY A 429 -19.58 28.25 3.77
CA GLY A 429 -20.03 29.20 2.75
C GLY A 429 -20.44 30.52 3.41
N ARG A 430 -19.60 31.55 3.26
CA ARG A 430 -19.83 32.87 3.85
C ARG A 430 -21.10 33.49 3.27
N THR A 431 -22.19 33.42 4.01
CA THR A 431 -23.32 34.33 3.82
C THR A 431 -22.82 35.77 3.98
N PRO A 432 -23.00 36.64 2.97
CA PRO A 432 -22.39 37.97 2.99
C PRO A 432 -23.13 38.88 3.98
N THR A 433 -22.55 39.07 5.16
CA THR A 433 -23.00 40.12 6.09
C THR A 433 -22.69 41.50 5.52
N VAL A 434 -23.73 42.26 5.21
CA VAL A 434 -23.63 43.56 4.56
C VAL A 434 -22.95 44.57 5.50
N LYS A 435 -21.84 45.15 5.04
CA LYS A 435 -21.33 46.44 5.54
C LYS A 435 -21.20 47.40 4.37
N SER A 436 -21.82 48.57 4.50
CA SER A 436 -21.87 49.58 3.45
C SER A 436 -20.55 50.33 3.31
N SER A 437 -20.18 50.64 2.06
CA SER A 437 -19.24 51.73 1.76
C SER A 437 -19.66 52.40 0.45
N ASN A 438 -19.79 53.73 0.46
CA ASN A 438 -20.42 54.48 -0.62
C ASN A 438 -19.38 54.97 -1.63
N LYS A 439 -19.40 54.46 -2.87
CA LYS A 439 -18.77 55.09 -4.05
C LYS A 439 -19.66 54.88 -5.30
N PRO A 440 -19.76 55.86 -6.23
CA PRO A 440 -20.71 55.83 -7.34
C PRO A 440 -20.26 54.94 -8.52
N PRO A 441 -21.19 54.48 -9.38
CA PRO A 441 -20.91 53.43 -10.37
C PRO A 441 -20.58 53.96 -11.78
N TYR A 442 -19.38 53.65 -12.29
CA TYR A 442 -19.04 53.79 -13.72
C TYR A 442 -19.29 52.51 -14.54
N ALA A 443 -19.57 51.37 -13.91
CA ALA A 443 -19.66 50.06 -14.57
C ALA A 443 -20.91 49.87 -15.46
N ALA A 444 -21.98 50.64 -15.24
CA ALA A 444 -23.27 50.44 -15.89
C ALA A 444 -23.26 50.68 -17.42
N ILE A 445 -22.37 51.55 -17.91
CA ILE A 445 -22.32 51.94 -19.32
C ILE A 445 -21.63 50.87 -20.19
N ILE A 446 -20.62 50.18 -19.64
CA ILE A 446 -19.79 49.21 -20.39
C ILE A 446 -20.55 47.91 -20.65
N GLY A 447 -21.38 47.45 -19.69
CA GLY A 447 -22.17 46.22 -19.84
C GLY A 447 -23.22 46.25 -20.96
N GLY A 448 -23.87 47.42 -21.17
CA GLY A 448 -24.95 47.55 -22.15
C GLY A 448 -24.50 47.35 -23.61
N VAL A 449 -23.32 47.89 -23.96
CA VAL A 449 -22.78 47.81 -25.33
C VAL A 449 -22.37 46.38 -25.70
N GLY A 450 -21.74 45.66 -24.77
CA GLY A 450 -21.33 44.26 -24.97
C GLY A 450 -22.52 43.32 -25.18
N GLY A 451 -23.59 43.47 -24.39
CA GLY A 451 -24.80 42.65 -24.51
C GLY A 451 -25.51 42.83 -25.86
N ALA A 452 -25.61 44.06 -26.35
CA ALA A 452 -26.22 44.36 -27.64
C ALA A 452 -25.45 43.71 -28.82
N LEU A 453 -24.12 43.79 -28.81
CA LEU A 453 -23.27 43.15 -29.83
C LEU A 453 -23.39 41.62 -29.83
N PHE A 454 -23.47 41.00 -28.65
CA PHE A 454 -23.59 39.54 -28.52
C PHE A 454 -24.96 39.02 -29.02
N LEU A 455 -26.04 39.77 -28.79
CA LEU A 455 -27.36 39.42 -29.34
C LEU A 455 -27.42 39.59 -30.87
N LEU A 456 -26.73 40.61 -31.42
CA LEU A 456 -26.71 40.85 -32.86
C LEU A 456 -26.00 39.72 -33.64
N THR A 457 -24.88 39.20 -33.11
CA THR A 457 -24.14 38.09 -33.75
C THR A 457 -24.93 36.78 -33.73
N ILE A 458 -25.63 36.48 -32.64
CA ILE A 458 -26.56 35.34 -32.56
C ILE A 458 -27.66 35.46 -33.62
N LEU A 459 -28.26 36.64 -33.80
CA LEU A 459 -29.31 36.87 -34.79
C LEU A 459 -28.81 36.62 -36.23
N VAL A 460 -27.60 37.10 -36.56
CA VAL A 460 -26.96 36.85 -37.87
C VAL A 460 -26.70 35.36 -38.10
N LEU A 461 -26.19 34.64 -37.09
CA LEU A 461 -25.96 33.19 -37.17
C LEU A 461 -27.25 32.41 -37.42
N ILE A 462 -28.36 32.79 -36.78
CA ILE A 462 -29.68 32.17 -37.01
C ILE A 462 -30.14 32.39 -38.46
N VAL A 463 -30.03 33.62 -38.99
CA VAL A 463 -30.39 33.93 -40.39
C VAL A 463 -29.51 33.16 -41.39
N MET A 464 -28.21 33.02 -41.11
CA MET A 464 -27.30 32.21 -41.95
C MET A 464 -27.65 30.72 -41.91
N GLN A 465 -28.02 30.16 -40.76
CA GLN A 465 -28.46 28.77 -40.65
C GLN A 465 -29.80 28.54 -41.36
N GLN A 466 -30.77 29.46 -41.24
CA GLN A 466 -32.05 29.37 -41.94
C GLN A 466 -31.88 29.47 -43.46
N ARG A 467 -30.99 30.34 -43.97
CA ARG A 467 -30.62 30.37 -45.40
C ARG A 467 -29.97 29.05 -45.85
N ARG A 468 -29.05 28.48 -45.07
CA ARG A 468 -28.42 27.17 -45.39
C ARG A 468 -29.42 26.00 -45.38
N ARG A 469 -30.43 26.02 -44.50
CA ARG A 469 -31.47 24.97 -44.44
C ARG A 469 -32.48 25.01 -45.60
N ARG A 470 -32.63 26.13 -46.32
CA ARG A 470 -33.49 26.23 -47.52
C ARG A 470 -32.87 25.71 -48.83
N VAL A 471 -31.64 25.17 -48.79
CA VAL A 471 -30.91 24.72 -50.00
C VAL A 471 -30.65 23.19 -50.02
N LYS A 472 -31.29 22.42 -49.11
CA LYS A 472 -31.28 20.95 -49.13
C LYS A 472 -32.69 20.34 -49.01
N HIS A 473 -33.49 20.54 -50.05
CA HIS A 473 -34.67 19.71 -50.34
C HIS A 473 -34.78 19.57 -51.86
N ASN A 474 -34.58 18.35 -52.40
CA ASN A 474 -35.07 17.88 -53.70
C ASN A 474 -34.68 16.41 -53.90
N GLY A 475 -35.64 15.59 -54.35
CA GLY A 475 -35.58 14.12 -54.49
C GLY A 475 -35.60 13.38 -53.14
N ALA A 476 -36.12 12.15 -52.99
CA ALA A 476 -36.95 11.22 -53.78
C ALA A 476 -36.96 9.92 -52.92
N THR A 477 -38.09 9.41 -52.41
CA THR A 477 -38.89 8.27 -52.98
C THR A 477 -38.03 7.06 -53.41
N GLU A 478 -38.27 5.80 -53.01
CA GLU A 478 -39.38 5.10 -52.32
C GLU A 478 -38.85 3.69 -51.87
N ASP A 479 -39.44 2.80 -51.04
CA ASP A 479 -40.75 2.62 -50.36
C ASP A 479 -40.62 1.57 -49.18
N ARG A 480 -41.73 1.08 -48.57
CA ARG A 480 -42.10 -0.27 -48.01
C ARG A 480 -41.01 -1.34 -47.66
N SER A 481 -41.18 -2.32 -46.75
CA SER A 481 -42.19 -2.74 -45.72
C SER A 481 -41.79 -4.14 -45.15
N SER A 482 -42.22 -4.69 -43.99
CA SER A 482 -42.86 -4.22 -42.73
C SER A 482 -42.96 -5.38 -41.69
N TYR A 483 -43.66 -5.17 -40.57
CA TYR A 483 -44.04 -6.04 -39.43
C TYR A 483 -42.99 -6.16 -38.30
N ALA A 484 -43.16 -5.64 -37.07
CA ALA A 484 -44.30 -5.62 -36.10
C ALA A 484 -44.56 -6.99 -35.42
N PRO A 485 -45.02 -7.06 -34.15
CA PRO A 485 -45.54 -5.98 -33.28
C PRO A 485 -44.72 -5.74 -31.99
N ALA A 486 -45.24 -4.89 -31.09
CA ALA A 486 -44.63 -4.53 -29.80
C ALA A 486 -45.54 -4.87 -28.61
N TYR A 487 -44.97 -4.88 -27.40
CA TYR A 487 -45.69 -4.68 -26.13
C TYR A 487 -44.87 -3.79 -25.19
N SER A 488 -45.51 -2.71 -24.71
CA SER A 488 -45.11 -1.91 -23.54
C SER A 488 -45.82 -2.47 -22.28
N GLU A 489 -45.54 -2.11 -21.02
CA GLU A 489 -44.84 -0.97 -20.39
C GLU A 489 -43.89 -1.48 -19.27
N SER A 490 -42.72 -0.90 -18.99
CA SER A 490 -42.42 0.42 -18.39
C SER A 490 -42.64 0.54 -16.85
N LYS A 491 -41.53 0.49 -16.09
CA LYS A 491 -41.13 1.29 -14.90
C LYS A 491 -39.95 0.61 -14.18
N SER A 492 -38.74 1.19 -14.13
CA SER A 492 -38.32 2.44 -13.45
C SER A 492 -37.66 2.16 -12.09
N THR A 493 -36.43 1.64 -12.10
CA THR A 493 -35.47 1.80 -11.00
C THR A 493 -34.55 2.99 -11.31
N LYS A 494 -34.38 3.91 -10.36
CA LYS A 494 -33.47 5.07 -10.50
C LYS A 494 -32.10 4.70 -9.93
N SER A 495 -31.09 4.57 -10.77
CA SER A 495 -29.69 4.72 -10.36
C SER A 495 -29.27 6.19 -10.52
N THR A 496 -28.52 6.72 -9.55
CA THR A 496 -28.18 8.15 -9.51
C THR A 496 -26.88 8.41 -10.26
N HIS A 497 -26.96 9.09 -11.42
CA HIS A 497 -25.79 9.37 -12.26
C HIS A 497 -24.75 10.29 -11.61
N SER A 498 -23.49 9.84 -11.57
CA SER A 498 -22.30 10.69 -11.51
C SER A 498 -21.86 11.06 -12.92
N THR A 499 -22.44 12.13 -13.49
CA THR A 499 -22.19 12.54 -14.89
C THR A 499 -20.81 13.19 -15.07
N LEU A 500 -19.83 12.40 -15.53
CA LEU A 500 -18.61 12.93 -16.15
C LEU A 500 -18.92 13.61 -17.51
N PRO A 501 -18.11 14.57 -17.97
CA PRO A 501 -18.38 15.28 -19.23
C PRO A 501 -18.28 14.35 -20.45
N SER A 502 -19.39 14.15 -21.17
CA SER A 502 -19.55 13.12 -22.21
C SER A 502 -18.65 13.27 -23.45
N ASP A 503 -18.07 14.45 -23.69
CA ASP A 503 -17.40 14.77 -24.96
C ASP A 503 -15.96 14.25 -25.09
N ARG A 504 -15.36 13.61 -24.06
CA ARG A 504 -13.90 13.38 -24.02
C ARG A 504 -13.41 11.98 -23.61
N CYS A 505 -14.27 11.15 -23.03
CA CYS A 505 -14.00 9.77 -22.62
C CYS A 505 -15.31 8.96 -22.69
N ARG A 506 -15.36 7.91 -23.52
CA ARG A 506 -16.59 7.14 -23.77
C ARG A 506 -16.85 6.13 -22.66
N ARG A 507 -18.10 6.00 -22.19
CA ARG A 507 -18.52 4.78 -21.49
C ARG A 507 -18.98 3.75 -22.53
N PHE A 508 -18.31 2.61 -22.58
CA PHE A 508 -18.68 1.45 -23.36
C PHE A 508 -19.57 0.54 -22.50
N SER A 509 -20.50 -0.20 -23.11
CA SER A 509 -21.20 -1.29 -22.43
C SER A 509 -20.38 -2.58 -22.49
N LEU A 510 -20.56 -3.47 -21.51
CA LEU A 510 -19.90 -4.79 -21.55
C LEU A 510 -20.24 -5.60 -22.81
N THR A 511 -21.45 -5.44 -23.35
CA THR A 511 -21.86 -6.03 -24.64
C THR A 511 -21.08 -5.50 -25.84
N GLU A 512 -20.73 -4.21 -25.86
CA GLU A 512 -19.88 -3.65 -26.93
C GLU A 512 -18.42 -4.13 -26.78
N VAL A 513 -17.91 -4.22 -25.55
CA VAL A 513 -16.55 -4.73 -25.28
C VAL A 513 -16.43 -6.21 -25.65
N LYS A 514 -17.44 -7.03 -25.32
CA LYS A 514 -17.52 -8.45 -25.72
C LYS A 514 -17.56 -8.61 -27.24
N ALA A 515 -18.37 -7.82 -27.95
CA ALA A 515 -18.39 -7.82 -29.41
C ALA A 515 -17.03 -7.39 -30.01
N ALA A 516 -16.39 -6.35 -29.44
CA ALA A 516 -15.10 -5.84 -29.90
C ALA A 516 -13.91 -6.79 -29.65
N THR A 517 -14.03 -7.72 -28.69
CA THR A 517 -12.99 -8.71 -28.30
C THR A 517 -13.32 -10.16 -28.70
N ASN A 518 -14.45 -10.38 -29.37
CA ASN A 518 -14.98 -11.72 -29.66
C ASN A 518 -15.10 -12.59 -28.38
N GLU A 519 -15.91 -12.12 -27.42
CA GLU A 519 -16.14 -12.73 -26.09
C GLU A 519 -14.84 -12.95 -25.29
N PHE A 520 -13.93 -11.98 -25.31
CA PHE A 520 -12.61 -12.06 -24.67
C PHE A 520 -11.78 -13.29 -25.09
N ASN A 521 -11.86 -13.70 -26.36
CA ASN A 521 -11.07 -14.82 -26.88
C ASN A 521 -9.56 -14.56 -26.69
N ASP A 522 -8.86 -15.54 -26.11
CA ASP A 522 -7.42 -15.49 -25.82
C ASP A 522 -6.53 -15.40 -27.07
N ASP A 523 -7.04 -15.77 -28.26
CA ASP A 523 -6.36 -15.50 -29.55
C ASP A 523 -6.06 -14.00 -29.78
N PHE A 524 -6.82 -13.11 -29.14
CA PHE A 524 -6.66 -11.66 -29.24
C PHE A 524 -5.78 -11.05 -28.13
N VAL A 525 -5.24 -11.87 -27.20
CA VAL A 525 -4.40 -11.36 -26.10
C VAL A 525 -3.06 -10.88 -26.62
N ILE A 526 -2.81 -9.57 -26.45
CA ILE A 526 -1.57 -8.88 -26.81
C ILE A 526 -0.66 -8.59 -25.60
N GLY A 527 -1.15 -8.83 -24.38
CA GLY A 527 -0.35 -8.69 -23.16
C GLY A 527 -1.01 -9.33 -21.94
N VAL A 528 -0.19 -9.86 -21.04
CA VAL A 528 -0.61 -10.42 -19.75
C VAL A 528 0.35 -9.92 -18.67
N GLY A 529 -0.18 -9.44 -17.55
CA GLY A 529 0.61 -8.95 -16.42
C GLY A 529 -0.16 -8.96 -15.11
N GLY A 530 0.44 -8.42 -14.03
CA GLY A 530 -0.18 -8.36 -12.71
C GLY A 530 -1.50 -7.57 -12.67
N PHE A 531 -1.74 -6.71 -13.67
CA PHE A 531 -2.93 -5.89 -13.81
C PHE A 531 -4.02 -6.51 -14.73
N GLY A 532 -3.88 -7.79 -15.13
CA GLY A 532 -4.87 -8.51 -15.94
C GLY A 532 -4.41 -8.80 -17.38
N LYS A 533 -5.38 -9.00 -18.28
CA LYS A 533 -5.18 -9.31 -19.71
C LYS A 533 -5.48 -8.08 -20.57
N VAL A 534 -4.66 -7.87 -21.59
CA VAL A 534 -4.87 -6.85 -22.62
C VAL A 534 -5.19 -7.54 -23.94
N TYR A 535 -6.37 -7.25 -24.48
CA TYR A 535 -6.86 -7.78 -25.76
C TYR A 535 -6.71 -6.74 -26.86
N LYS A 536 -6.43 -7.17 -28.10
CA LYS A 536 -6.67 -6.36 -29.29
C LYS A 536 -8.15 -6.44 -29.64
N GLY A 537 -8.81 -5.30 -29.81
CA GLY A 537 -10.21 -5.24 -30.22
C GLY A 537 -10.47 -4.29 -31.37
N TYR A 538 -11.71 -4.29 -31.86
CA TYR A 538 -12.16 -3.43 -32.94
C TYR A 538 -13.53 -2.83 -32.60
N ILE A 539 -13.61 -1.50 -32.53
CA ILE A 539 -14.84 -0.76 -32.19
C ILE A 539 -15.39 0.01 -33.41
N ASP A 540 -16.58 0.59 -33.26
CA ASP A 540 -17.24 1.43 -34.26
C ASP A 540 -17.33 0.73 -35.63
N ASN A 541 -18.01 -0.42 -35.66
CA ASN A 541 -18.15 -1.32 -36.81
C ASN A 541 -16.80 -1.73 -37.42
N ALA A 542 -15.83 -2.04 -36.55
CA ALA A 542 -14.45 -2.41 -36.86
C ALA A 542 -13.63 -1.36 -37.64
N SER A 543 -14.05 -0.08 -37.62
CA SER A 543 -13.28 1.02 -38.21
C SER A 543 -12.05 1.41 -37.38
N THR A 544 -12.08 1.20 -36.06
CA THR A 544 -11.04 1.63 -35.13
C THR A 544 -10.45 0.44 -34.36
N THR A 545 -9.14 0.25 -34.46
CA THR A 545 -8.41 -0.80 -33.72
C THR A 545 -7.98 -0.28 -32.35
N VAL A 546 -8.24 -1.04 -31.30
CA VAL A 546 -8.04 -0.62 -29.90
C VAL A 546 -7.31 -1.69 -29.07
N ALA A 547 -6.72 -1.27 -27.95
CA ALA A 547 -6.23 -2.14 -26.89
C ALA A 547 -7.18 -2.09 -25.69
N ILE A 548 -7.64 -3.24 -25.21
CA ILE A 548 -8.68 -3.39 -24.20
C ILE A 548 -8.07 -4.10 -22.99
N LYS A 549 -7.76 -3.34 -21.93
CA LYS A 549 -7.16 -3.79 -20.66
C LYS A 549 -8.29 -4.19 -19.71
N ARG A 550 -8.55 -5.49 -19.56
CA ARG A 550 -9.51 -6.07 -18.60
C ARG A 550 -8.78 -6.36 -17.29
N LEU A 551 -9.15 -5.63 -16.24
CA LEU A 551 -8.53 -5.75 -14.92
C LEU A 551 -9.06 -6.99 -14.18
N ASN A 552 -8.33 -7.42 -13.15
CA ASN A 552 -8.70 -8.59 -12.36
C ASN A 552 -9.52 -8.19 -11.12
N GLU A 553 -10.78 -8.62 -11.07
CA GLU A 553 -11.76 -8.40 -9.98
C GLU A 553 -11.23 -8.80 -8.59
N SER A 554 -10.38 -9.83 -8.52
CA SER A 554 -9.85 -10.37 -7.26
C SER A 554 -8.81 -9.49 -6.55
N SER A 555 -8.62 -8.24 -6.97
CA SER A 555 -7.65 -7.31 -6.36
C SER A 555 -8.23 -5.93 -6.06
N SER A 556 -8.19 -5.52 -4.78
CA SER A 556 -8.55 -4.15 -4.35
C SER A 556 -7.63 -3.09 -4.97
N GLN A 557 -6.39 -3.45 -5.29
CA GLN A 557 -5.46 -2.60 -6.03
C GLN A 557 -5.96 -2.24 -7.44
N GLY A 558 -6.53 -3.20 -8.18
CA GLY A 558 -7.05 -2.98 -9.53
C GLY A 558 -8.16 -1.92 -9.58
N PHE A 559 -9.04 -1.89 -8.58
CA PHE A 559 -10.10 -0.90 -8.45
C PHE A 559 -9.57 0.54 -8.27
N GLN A 560 -8.58 0.73 -7.39
CA GLN A 560 -7.97 2.04 -7.20
C GLN A 560 -7.17 2.50 -8.44
N GLU A 561 -6.51 1.57 -9.13
CA GLU A 561 -5.77 1.87 -10.36
C GLU A 561 -6.71 2.26 -11.51
N PHE A 562 -7.84 1.55 -11.68
CA PHE A 562 -8.91 1.85 -12.64
C PHE A 562 -9.40 3.30 -12.54
N HIS A 563 -9.83 3.72 -11.35
CA HIS A 563 -10.32 5.07 -11.13
C HIS A 563 -9.23 6.14 -11.20
N THR A 564 -7.97 5.80 -10.86
CA THR A 564 -6.83 6.72 -11.02
C THR A 564 -6.55 6.96 -12.50
N GLU A 565 -6.50 5.90 -13.31
CA GLU A 565 -6.20 5.95 -14.73
C GLU A 565 -7.31 6.69 -15.51
N ILE A 566 -8.59 6.42 -15.24
CA ILE A 566 -9.72 7.23 -15.76
C ILE A 566 -9.63 8.69 -15.27
N GLY A 567 -9.37 8.89 -13.98
CA GLY A 567 -9.32 10.20 -13.34
C GLY A 567 -8.22 11.12 -13.87
N LEU A 568 -7.13 10.57 -14.41
CA LEU A 568 -6.04 11.29 -15.05
C LEU A 568 -6.20 11.37 -16.57
N LEU A 569 -6.30 10.24 -17.28
CA LEU A 569 -6.27 10.21 -18.75
C LEU A 569 -7.50 10.83 -19.42
N SER A 570 -8.65 10.93 -18.74
CA SER A 570 -9.79 11.74 -19.22
C SER A 570 -9.47 13.24 -19.39
N LYS A 571 -8.35 13.73 -18.81
CA LYS A 571 -7.94 15.14 -18.81
C LYS A 571 -6.62 15.39 -19.54
N LEU A 572 -5.79 14.35 -19.71
CA LEU A 572 -4.47 14.43 -20.35
C LEU A 572 -4.55 14.04 -21.83
N ARG A 573 -4.04 14.90 -22.72
CA ARG A 573 -3.82 14.55 -24.13
C ARG A 573 -2.51 15.19 -24.60
N HIS A 574 -1.55 14.35 -24.98
CA HIS A 574 -0.22 14.74 -25.43
C HIS A 574 0.32 13.67 -26.38
N VAL A 575 1.13 14.04 -27.38
CA VAL A 575 1.46 13.10 -28.47
C VAL A 575 2.32 11.92 -28.00
N GLN A 576 3.15 12.09 -26.96
CA GLN A 576 3.92 11.02 -26.31
C GLN A 576 3.24 10.40 -25.08
N LEU A 577 1.90 10.48 -24.98
CA LEU A 577 1.10 9.67 -24.06
C LEU A 577 0.16 8.74 -24.86
N VAL A 578 -0.26 7.63 -24.24
CA VAL A 578 -1.35 6.79 -24.75
C VAL A 578 -2.70 7.47 -24.44
N SER A 579 -3.60 7.57 -25.42
CA SER A 579 -4.94 8.13 -25.18
C SER A 579 -5.89 7.05 -24.65
N LEU A 580 -6.57 7.35 -23.54
CA LEU A 580 -7.77 6.63 -23.12
C LEU A 580 -8.93 7.05 -24.04
N ILE A 581 -9.51 6.09 -24.76
CA ILE A 581 -10.70 6.27 -25.60
C ILE A 581 -11.94 6.21 -24.71
N GLY A 582 -11.96 5.28 -23.77
CA GLY A 582 -13.08 5.07 -22.86
C GLY A 582 -12.89 3.92 -21.88
N TYR A 583 -13.97 3.59 -21.17
CA TYR A 583 -14.01 2.57 -20.13
C TYR A 583 -15.35 1.83 -20.09
N CYS A 584 -15.36 0.64 -19.52
CA CYS A 584 -16.55 -0.13 -19.15
C CYS A 584 -16.45 -0.48 -17.65
N GLU A 585 -17.59 -0.43 -16.95
CA GLU A 585 -17.72 -0.55 -15.49
C GLU A 585 -19.11 -1.17 -15.20
N ASP A 586 -19.39 -2.29 -15.84
CA ASP A 586 -20.71 -2.95 -15.89
C ASP A 586 -20.58 -4.38 -15.36
N GLU A 587 -21.59 -4.88 -14.64
CA GLU A 587 -21.64 -6.26 -14.10
C GLU A 587 -20.49 -6.69 -13.14
N GLY A 588 -19.58 -5.78 -12.79
CA GLY A 588 -18.36 -6.02 -12.00
C GLY A 588 -17.05 -5.84 -12.80
N GLU A 589 -17.16 -5.84 -14.13
CA GLU A 589 -16.05 -5.78 -15.07
C GLU A 589 -15.44 -4.37 -15.14
N MET A 590 -14.18 -4.24 -14.72
CA MET A 590 -13.39 -3.02 -14.82
C MET A 590 -12.48 -3.07 -16.07
N ILE A 591 -12.84 -2.33 -17.12
CA ILE A 591 -12.16 -2.43 -18.42
C ILE A 591 -11.83 -1.06 -19.00
N LEU A 592 -10.59 -0.89 -19.48
CA LEU A 592 -10.07 0.36 -20.06
C LEU A 592 -9.76 0.17 -21.55
N VAL A 593 -10.15 1.14 -22.38
CA VAL A 593 -10.04 1.08 -23.85
C VAL A 593 -9.10 2.18 -24.35
N TYR A 594 -8.05 1.77 -25.07
CA TYR A 594 -6.93 2.61 -25.51
C TYR A 594 -6.71 2.57 -27.02
N ASP A 595 -6.00 3.57 -27.53
CA ASP A 595 -5.35 3.50 -28.85
C ASP A 595 -4.47 2.24 -28.96
N TYR A 596 -4.54 1.51 -30.07
CA TYR A 596 -3.70 0.32 -30.29
C TYR A 596 -2.24 0.68 -30.66
N MET A 597 -1.28 0.14 -29.91
CA MET A 597 0.15 0.42 -30.07
C MET A 597 0.82 -0.65 -30.94
N ALA A 598 0.85 -0.41 -32.25
CA ALA A 598 1.16 -1.43 -33.27
C ALA A 598 2.52 -2.12 -33.14
N HIS A 599 3.56 -1.47 -32.59
CA HIS A 599 4.89 -2.10 -32.43
C HIS A 599 5.12 -2.70 -31.03
N GLY A 600 4.16 -2.56 -30.10
CA GLY A 600 4.24 -3.11 -28.74
C GLY A 600 5.08 -2.28 -27.76
N THR A 601 5.62 -2.92 -26.73
CA THR A 601 6.48 -2.27 -25.72
C THR A 601 7.89 -2.03 -26.23
N LEU A 602 8.57 -0.99 -25.75
CA LEU A 602 9.98 -0.73 -26.02
C LEU A 602 10.88 -1.93 -25.66
N ARG A 603 10.61 -2.59 -24.53
CA ARG A 603 11.35 -3.78 -24.07
C ARG A 603 11.43 -4.90 -25.12
N GLU A 604 10.36 -5.14 -25.88
CA GLU A 604 10.32 -6.15 -26.95
C GLU A 604 11.24 -5.86 -28.15
N HIS A 605 11.82 -4.65 -28.24
CA HIS A 605 12.79 -4.29 -29.27
C HIS A 605 14.24 -4.25 -28.76
N LEU A 606 14.44 -4.46 -27.45
CA LEU A 606 15.75 -4.48 -26.81
C LEU A 606 16.28 -5.91 -26.66
N TYR A 607 15.55 -6.80 -25.99
CA TYR A 607 16.05 -8.14 -25.65
C TYR A 607 14.97 -9.21 -25.53
N LYS A 608 15.38 -10.49 -25.48
CA LYS A 608 14.50 -11.68 -25.47
C LYS A 608 13.44 -11.64 -26.58
N THR A 609 13.87 -11.26 -27.78
CA THR A 609 13.00 -10.96 -28.92
C THR A 609 13.60 -11.49 -30.23
N ASN A 610 12.71 -11.89 -31.14
CA ASN A 610 13.05 -12.22 -32.53
C ASN A 610 12.80 -11.03 -33.48
N LYS A 611 12.33 -9.88 -32.98
CA LYS A 611 12.18 -8.65 -33.77
C LYS A 611 13.56 -8.15 -34.24
N PRO A 612 13.66 -7.50 -35.43
CA PRO A 612 14.91 -6.90 -35.88
C PRO A 612 15.40 -5.82 -34.91
N PRO A 613 16.72 -5.64 -34.70
CA PRO A 613 17.23 -4.65 -33.75
C PRO A 613 16.93 -3.23 -34.20
N ILE A 614 16.31 -2.43 -33.33
CA ILE A 614 16.15 -0.99 -33.59
C ILE A 614 17.49 -0.27 -33.55
N SER A 615 17.73 0.58 -34.56
CA SER A 615 18.95 1.36 -34.72
C SER A 615 19.16 2.35 -33.57
N TRP A 616 20.41 2.76 -33.35
CA TRP A 616 20.74 3.72 -32.29
C TRP A 616 19.97 5.05 -32.43
N LYS A 617 19.91 5.59 -33.64
CA LYS A 617 19.13 6.79 -33.97
C LYS A 617 17.65 6.66 -33.59
N ARG A 618 17.04 5.49 -33.84
CA ARG A 618 15.65 5.22 -33.42
C ARG A 618 15.52 5.06 -31.91
N ARG A 619 16.50 4.47 -31.21
CA ARG A 619 16.54 4.41 -29.74
C ARG A 619 16.58 5.81 -29.12
N LEU A 620 17.44 6.71 -29.63
CA LEU A 620 17.48 8.11 -29.20
C LEU A 620 16.13 8.81 -29.39
N GLN A 621 15.52 8.70 -30.58
CA GLN A 621 14.19 9.28 -30.84
C GLN A 621 13.12 8.78 -29.87
N ILE A 622 13.14 7.49 -29.51
CA ILE A 622 12.22 6.89 -28.54
C ILE A 622 12.47 7.46 -27.13
N CYS A 623 13.74 7.58 -26.71
CA CYS A 623 14.09 8.19 -25.43
C CYS A 623 13.67 9.67 -25.35
N ILE A 624 13.93 10.46 -26.39
CA ILE A 624 13.49 11.87 -26.49
C ILE A 624 11.96 11.95 -26.41
N GLY A 625 11.24 11.05 -27.09
CA GLY A 625 9.78 10.99 -27.03
C GLY A 625 9.26 10.69 -25.62
N ALA A 626 9.76 9.64 -24.98
CA ALA A 626 9.37 9.30 -23.61
C ALA A 626 9.72 10.43 -22.60
N ALA A 627 10.89 11.06 -22.76
CA ALA A 627 11.30 12.20 -21.94
C ALA A 627 10.36 13.41 -22.11
N LYS A 628 9.93 13.73 -23.33
CA LYS A 628 8.89 14.76 -23.59
C LYS A 628 7.53 14.39 -23.00
N GLY A 629 7.19 13.10 -22.98
CA GLY A 629 6.02 12.58 -22.26
C GLY A 629 6.07 12.87 -20.76
N LEU A 630 7.18 12.55 -20.10
CA LEU A 630 7.38 12.79 -18.66
C LEU A 630 7.46 14.29 -18.33
N HIS A 631 8.17 15.10 -19.14
CA HIS A 631 8.22 16.55 -18.98
C HIS A 631 6.81 17.18 -19.02
N TYR A 632 5.94 16.74 -19.94
CA TYR A 632 4.54 17.17 -19.99
C TYR A 632 3.74 16.77 -18.74
N LEU A 633 4.00 15.60 -18.15
CA LEU A 633 3.36 15.20 -16.88
C LEU A 633 3.84 16.06 -15.70
N HIS A 634 5.14 16.38 -15.64
CA HIS A 634 5.73 17.18 -14.57
C HIS A 634 5.36 18.67 -14.65
N THR A 635 5.16 19.22 -15.84
CA THR A 635 4.96 20.69 -16.05
C THR A 635 3.61 21.10 -16.65
N GLY A 636 2.96 20.22 -17.42
CA GLY A 636 1.79 20.56 -18.26
C GLY A 636 0.45 20.66 -17.53
N ALA A 637 0.42 20.48 -16.21
CA ALA A 637 -0.78 20.48 -15.39
C ALA A 637 -0.64 21.43 -14.18
N LYS A 638 -1.78 21.81 -13.56
CA LYS A 638 -1.81 22.72 -12.38
C LYS A 638 -1.03 22.23 -11.16
N ARG A 639 -0.64 20.96 -11.15
CA ARG A 639 0.33 20.30 -10.26
C ARG A 639 1.06 19.27 -11.12
N ALA A 640 2.33 19.01 -10.82
CA ALA A 640 3.06 17.90 -11.42
C ALA A 640 2.29 16.58 -11.28
N ILE A 641 2.39 15.70 -12.26
CA ILE A 641 1.83 14.35 -12.23
C ILE A 641 3.02 13.40 -12.21
N ILE A 642 3.22 12.72 -11.08
CA ILE A 642 4.34 11.81 -10.87
C ILE A 642 3.87 10.42 -11.31
N HIS A 643 4.55 9.84 -12.29
CA HIS A 643 4.13 8.60 -12.93
C HIS A 643 4.32 7.39 -12.01
N ARG A 644 5.44 7.36 -11.25
CA ARG A 644 5.79 6.40 -10.20
C ARG A 644 6.14 4.98 -10.67
N ASP A 645 6.05 4.68 -11.97
CA ASP A 645 6.35 3.35 -12.52
C ASP A 645 6.91 3.40 -13.96
N VAL A 646 7.84 4.34 -14.17
CA VAL A 646 8.53 4.52 -15.46
C VAL A 646 9.46 3.35 -15.74
N LYS A 647 9.15 2.55 -16.77
CA LYS A 647 9.91 1.35 -17.17
C LYS A 647 9.70 1.03 -18.65
N SER A 648 10.57 0.21 -19.24
CA SER A 648 10.54 -0.09 -20.70
C SER A 648 9.34 -0.93 -21.18
N THR A 649 8.51 -1.48 -20.28
CA THR A 649 7.19 -2.03 -20.66
C THR A 649 6.10 -0.97 -20.75
N ASN A 650 6.26 0.16 -20.05
CA ASN A 650 5.26 1.21 -19.93
C ASN A 650 5.54 2.38 -20.89
N ILE A 651 6.52 2.19 -21.78
CA ILE A 651 6.78 2.99 -22.98
C ILE A 651 6.38 2.12 -24.18
N LEU A 652 5.26 2.46 -24.80
CA LEU A 652 4.71 1.79 -25.97
C LEU A 652 5.07 2.52 -27.26
N LEU A 653 4.95 1.84 -28.39
CA LEU A 653 5.31 2.35 -29.71
C LEU A 653 4.12 2.23 -30.66
N ASP A 654 3.63 3.37 -31.16
CA ASP A 654 2.60 3.40 -32.21
C ASP A 654 3.16 2.99 -33.59
N GLU A 655 2.31 2.91 -34.61
CA GLU A 655 2.69 2.51 -35.97
C GLU A 655 3.84 3.34 -36.58
N ASN A 656 3.94 4.62 -36.21
CA ASN A 656 4.96 5.57 -36.66
C ASN A 656 6.24 5.50 -35.80
N TRP A 657 6.24 4.64 -34.78
CA TRP A 657 7.24 4.50 -33.72
C TRP A 657 7.35 5.72 -32.79
N VAL A 658 6.28 6.50 -32.62
CA VAL A 658 6.26 7.53 -31.58
C VAL A 658 6.18 6.83 -30.22
N ALA A 659 7.11 7.16 -29.34
CA ALA A 659 7.12 6.67 -27.97
C ALA A 659 5.96 7.29 -27.18
N LYS A 660 5.14 6.44 -26.56
CA LYS A 660 3.96 6.82 -25.78
C LYS A 660 4.03 6.20 -24.39
N VAL A 661 3.99 7.05 -23.37
CA VAL A 661 4.01 6.66 -21.96
C VAL A 661 2.59 6.21 -21.54
N SER A 662 2.50 5.18 -20.70
CA SER A 662 1.28 4.40 -20.41
C SER A 662 1.26 3.84 -18.98
N ASP A 663 0.10 3.32 -18.53
CA ASP A 663 -0.07 2.60 -17.27
C ASP A 663 -0.02 3.53 -16.02
N PHE A 664 -1.01 4.42 -15.96
CA PHE A 664 -1.14 5.51 -14.98
C PHE A 664 -1.80 5.11 -13.65
N GLY A 665 -2.13 3.84 -13.45
CA GLY A 665 -2.83 3.36 -12.26
C GLY A 665 -2.13 3.70 -10.93
N LEU A 666 -0.79 3.70 -10.92
CA LEU A 666 0.02 4.00 -9.73
C LEU A 666 0.33 5.49 -9.53
N SER A 667 0.04 6.33 -10.54
CA SER A 667 0.45 7.73 -10.59
C SER A 667 -0.22 8.60 -9.53
N LYS A 668 0.46 9.68 -9.12
CA LYS A 668 -0.04 10.63 -8.11
C LYS A 668 0.11 12.08 -8.58
N LEU A 669 -0.80 12.93 -8.13
CA LEU A 669 -0.60 14.37 -8.20
C LEU A 669 0.46 14.77 -7.18
N GLY A 670 1.39 15.64 -7.59
CA GLY A 670 2.37 16.27 -6.74
C GLY A 670 1.77 17.21 -5.69
N PRO A 671 2.62 17.86 -4.89
CA PRO A 671 2.22 18.64 -3.71
C PRO A 671 1.16 19.71 -3.99
N ARG A 672 0.37 20.02 -2.96
CA ARG A 672 -0.69 21.04 -3.08
C ARG A 672 -0.18 22.46 -2.96
N ASP A 673 0.84 22.65 -2.12
CA ASP A 673 1.38 23.94 -1.70
C ASP A 673 2.87 24.02 -2.01
N GLN A 674 3.35 25.18 -2.45
CA GLN A 674 4.74 25.41 -2.86
C GLN A 674 5.79 25.30 -1.73
N ALA A 675 5.35 25.07 -0.49
CA ALA A 675 6.21 24.83 0.66
C ALA A 675 6.51 23.33 0.90
N GLN A 676 5.83 22.42 0.20
CA GLN A 676 6.09 20.98 0.23
C GLN A 676 6.65 20.54 -1.12
N ASN A 677 7.85 19.94 -1.12
CA ASN A 677 8.53 19.49 -2.35
C ASN A 677 8.30 18.00 -2.67
N HIS A 678 7.56 17.27 -1.82
CA HIS A 678 7.33 15.84 -1.95
C HIS A 678 5.91 15.41 -1.57
N VAL A 679 5.52 14.21 -2.00
CA VAL A 679 4.30 13.52 -1.57
C VAL A 679 4.70 12.31 -0.74
N SER A 680 4.45 12.34 0.57
CA SER A 680 4.68 11.18 1.45
C SER A 680 3.70 10.06 1.09
N THR A 681 4.21 8.89 0.68
CA THR A 681 3.36 7.76 0.27
C THR A 681 4.13 6.45 0.27
N VAL A 682 3.45 5.34 0.60
CA VAL A 682 3.98 3.96 0.56
C VAL A 682 4.76 3.70 -0.74
N VAL A 683 5.90 3.04 -0.65
CA VAL A 683 6.76 2.80 -1.82
C VAL A 683 6.07 1.84 -2.79
N LYS A 684 5.70 2.33 -3.98
CA LYS A 684 5.19 1.56 -5.12
C LYS A 684 6.02 1.91 -6.35
N GLY A 685 6.21 0.93 -7.25
CA GLY A 685 7.00 1.04 -8.48
C GLY A 685 7.76 -0.27 -8.76
N SER A 686 8.22 -0.46 -10.00
CA SER A 686 8.84 -1.73 -10.43
C SER A 686 10.29 -1.91 -9.99
N ILE A 687 10.59 -3.06 -9.37
CA ILE A 687 11.92 -3.43 -8.85
C ILE A 687 13.01 -3.24 -9.93
N GLY A 688 14.10 -2.58 -9.54
CA GLY A 688 15.22 -2.22 -10.43
C GLY A 688 15.09 -0.82 -11.04
N TYR A 689 13.87 -0.26 -11.15
CA TYR A 689 13.62 1.12 -11.61
C TYR A 689 13.34 2.09 -10.46
N VAL A 690 12.91 1.61 -9.28
CA VAL A 690 12.54 2.45 -8.12
C VAL A 690 13.71 3.34 -7.68
N ASP A 691 13.41 4.63 -7.52
CA ASP A 691 14.30 5.63 -6.92
C ASP A 691 14.71 5.24 -5.49
N PRO A 692 16.02 5.09 -5.20
CA PRO A 692 16.48 4.67 -3.88
C PRO A 692 16.35 5.77 -2.81
N GLU A 693 16.20 7.05 -3.18
CA GLU A 693 15.89 8.13 -2.23
C GLU A 693 14.43 8.03 -1.76
N TYR A 694 13.50 7.97 -2.70
CA TYR A 694 12.07 7.68 -2.44
C TYR A 694 11.88 6.36 -1.67
N TYR A 695 12.63 5.30 -2.00
CA TYR A 695 12.61 4.04 -1.26
C TYR A 695 13.00 4.21 0.22
N ARG A 696 14.06 4.99 0.51
CA ARG A 696 14.54 5.24 1.89
C ARG A 696 13.64 6.20 2.68
N THR A 697 13.09 7.22 2.02
CA THR A 697 12.43 8.37 2.67
C THR A 697 10.91 8.32 2.63
N GLN A 698 10.33 7.48 1.77
CA GLN A 698 8.91 7.47 1.39
C GLN A 698 8.39 8.81 0.80
N GLN A 699 9.30 9.72 0.44
CA GLN A 699 9.00 11.02 -0.16
C GLN A 699 9.04 10.89 -1.69
N LEU A 700 7.86 10.80 -2.33
CA LEU A 700 7.74 10.72 -3.78
C LEU A 700 7.88 12.11 -4.42
N THR A 701 8.72 12.22 -5.44
CA THR A 701 8.97 13.47 -6.19
C THR A 701 8.91 13.23 -7.70
N ASP A 702 8.82 14.30 -8.50
CA ASP A 702 9.07 14.27 -9.94
C ASP A 702 10.48 13.69 -10.26
N LYS A 703 11.46 14.02 -9.43
CA LYS A 703 12.84 13.50 -9.50
C LYS A 703 12.93 11.98 -9.29
N SER A 704 11.90 11.33 -8.76
CA SER A 704 11.82 9.86 -8.69
C SER A 704 11.53 9.24 -10.06
N ASP A 705 10.68 9.86 -10.89
CA ASP A 705 10.50 9.45 -12.29
C ASP A 705 11.78 9.67 -13.10
N VAL A 706 12.52 10.76 -12.83
CA VAL A 706 13.82 11.05 -13.47
C VAL A 706 14.81 9.91 -13.22
N TYR A 707 14.90 9.40 -11.99
CA TYR A 707 15.76 8.24 -11.68
C TYR A 707 15.33 6.99 -12.46
N SER A 708 14.04 6.65 -12.42
CA SER A 708 13.50 5.49 -13.15
C SER A 708 13.72 5.61 -14.66
N PHE A 709 13.62 6.81 -15.22
CA PHE A 709 13.97 7.10 -16.61
C PHE A 709 15.47 6.94 -16.89
N GLY A 710 16.35 7.34 -15.96
CA GLY A 710 17.78 7.05 -16.02
C GLY A 710 18.11 5.56 -16.11
N VAL A 711 17.34 4.70 -15.44
CA VAL A 711 17.45 3.24 -15.58
C VAL A 711 17.01 2.78 -16.97
N VAL A 712 15.93 3.34 -17.52
CA VAL A 712 15.49 3.07 -18.90
C VAL A 712 16.54 3.47 -19.94
N LEU A 713 17.23 4.61 -19.76
CA LEU A 713 18.32 5.03 -20.65
C LEU A 713 19.45 3.99 -20.71
N LEU A 714 19.87 3.44 -19.57
CA LEU A 714 20.86 2.36 -19.54
C LEU A 714 20.32 1.04 -20.12
N GLU A 715 19.05 0.71 -19.90
CA GLU A 715 18.41 -0.48 -20.50
C GLU A 715 18.38 -0.42 -22.03
N VAL A 716 18.09 0.76 -22.58
CA VAL A 716 18.11 1.05 -24.03
C VAL A 716 19.53 1.00 -24.61
N LEU A 717 20.53 1.51 -23.88
CA LEU A 717 21.93 1.47 -24.30
C LEU A 717 22.51 0.06 -24.31
N CYS A 718 22.24 -0.72 -23.26
CA CYS A 718 22.86 -2.01 -23.01
C CYS A 718 22.09 -3.19 -23.61
N ALA A 719 20.83 -3.01 -24.02
CA ALA A 719 19.91 -4.07 -24.45
C ALA A 719 19.88 -5.26 -23.47
N ARG A 720 19.84 -4.96 -22.17
CA ARG A 720 20.03 -5.91 -21.07
C ARG A 720 18.96 -5.69 -19.99
N PRO A 721 18.36 -6.74 -19.42
CA PRO A 721 17.52 -6.61 -18.23
C PRO A 721 18.18 -5.81 -17.09
N VAL A 722 17.39 -4.93 -16.47
CA VAL A 722 17.82 -4.05 -15.35
C VAL A 722 18.37 -4.81 -14.15
N MET A 723 17.92 -6.04 -13.93
CA MET A 723 18.39 -6.95 -12.88
C MET A 723 18.79 -8.28 -13.51
N ILE A 724 20.00 -8.76 -13.22
CA ILE A 724 20.43 -10.13 -13.55
C ILE A 724 21.06 -10.76 -12.31
N LEU A 725 20.42 -11.80 -11.79
CA LEU A 725 20.90 -12.60 -10.66
C LEU A 725 22.08 -13.49 -11.09
N GLY A 726 22.98 -13.81 -10.16
CA GLY A 726 24.17 -14.63 -10.43
C GLY A 726 25.38 -13.90 -11.03
N LEU A 727 25.27 -12.59 -11.29
CA LEU A 727 26.42 -11.72 -11.60
C LEU A 727 27.09 -11.18 -10.32
N PRO A 728 28.35 -10.70 -10.39
CA PRO A 728 29.00 -10.01 -9.27
C PRO A 728 28.17 -8.83 -8.77
N LYS A 729 28.24 -8.51 -7.47
CA LYS A 729 27.38 -7.52 -6.79
C LYS A 729 27.27 -6.16 -7.50
N GLU A 730 28.40 -5.63 -8.03
CA GLU A 730 28.46 -4.40 -8.83
C GLU A 730 27.67 -4.45 -10.16
N GLN A 731 27.38 -5.65 -10.67
CA GLN A 731 26.81 -5.89 -11.99
C GLN A 731 25.38 -6.46 -11.96
N VAL A 732 24.82 -6.76 -10.77
CA VAL A 732 23.45 -7.27 -10.62
C VAL A 732 22.44 -6.21 -11.07
N SER A 733 22.56 -5.00 -10.50
CA SER A 733 21.78 -3.82 -10.90
C SER A 733 22.46 -3.09 -12.07
N LEU A 734 21.70 -2.88 -13.15
CA LEU A 734 22.14 -2.13 -14.32
C LEU A 734 22.46 -0.67 -13.98
N ALA A 735 21.75 -0.08 -13.01
CA ALA A 735 21.98 1.30 -12.57
C ALA A 735 23.38 1.48 -11.94
N GLU A 736 23.79 0.61 -11.01
CA GLU A 736 25.12 0.70 -10.40
C GLU A 736 26.22 0.29 -11.39
N TRP A 737 25.95 -0.69 -12.26
CA TRP A 737 26.89 -1.09 -13.30
C TRP A 737 27.15 0.05 -14.30
N GLY A 738 26.11 0.76 -14.73
CA GLY A 738 26.21 1.93 -15.62
C GLY A 738 26.95 3.10 -14.97
N LYS A 739 26.59 3.48 -13.74
CA LYS A 739 27.33 4.49 -12.95
C LYS A 739 28.81 4.11 -12.83
N THR A 740 29.10 2.84 -12.56
CA THR A 740 30.47 2.31 -12.41
C THR A 740 31.26 2.32 -13.74
N CYS A 741 30.65 1.91 -14.85
CA CYS A 741 31.29 1.91 -16.16
C CYS A 741 31.52 3.33 -16.70
N TYR A 742 30.61 4.27 -16.41
CA TYR A 742 30.82 5.70 -16.70
C TYR A 742 32.00 6.27 -15.89
N ARG A 743 32.00 6.10 -14.56
CA ARG A 743 33.11 6.52 -13.66
C ARG A 743 34.47 5.94 -14.10
N LYS A 744 34.49 4.70 -14.58
CA LYS A 744 35.70 4.00 -15.07
C LYS A 744 36.05 4.32 -16.54
N GLY A 745 35.31 5.19 -17.24
CA GLY A 745 35.54 5.53 -18.65
C GLY A 745 35.29 4.39 -19.65
N THR A 746 34.56 3.34 -19.24
CA THR A 746 34.37 2.08 -19.99
C THR A 746 32.94 1.89 -20.52
N LEU A 747 32.20 2.98 -20.74
CA LEU A 747 30.81 2.92 -21.21
C LEU A 747 30.67 2.14 -22.54
N ASN A 748 31.67 2.23 -23.42
CA ASN A 748 31.79 1.45 -24.65
C ASN A 748 31.88 -0.09 -24.47
N LYS A 749 32.05 -0.59 -23.24
CA LYS A 749 32.03 -2.03 -22.91
C LYS A 749 30.64 -2.55 -22.58
N ILE A 750 29.67 -1.69 -22.25
CA ILE A 750 28.31 -2.10 -21.87
C ILE A 750 27.26 -1.87 -22.96
N VAL A 751 27.59 -1.11 -24.02
CA VAL A 751 26.76 -0.92 -25.21
C VAL A 751 26.33 -2.25 -25.81
N ASP A 752 25.06 -2.33 -26.24
CA ASP A 752 24.50 -3.44 -27.04
C ASP A 752 25.49 -3.89 -28.14
N PRO A 753 25.94 -5.17 -28.14
CA PRO A 753 26.85 -5.69 -29.16
C PRO A 753 26.38 -5.45 -30.61
N LYS A 754 25.07 -5.35 -30.84
CA LYS A 754 24.46 -5.08 -32.16
C LYS A 754 24.58 -3.62 -32.61
N LEU A 755 24.93 -2.70 -31.71
CA LEU A 755 25.08 -1.26 -31.98
C LEU A 755 26.51 -0.74 -31.78
N LYS A 756 27.45 -1.58 -31.33
CA LYS A 756 28.78 -1.16 -30.86
C LYS A 756 29.62 -0.36 -31.87
N SER A 757 29.37 -0.52 -33.18
CA SER A 757 30.01 0.23 -34.28
C SER A 757 29.13 1.34 -34.89
N ALA A 758 27.90 1.52 -34.39
CA ALA A 758 26.91 2.45 -34.93
C ALA A 758 26.69 3.71 -34.08
N ILE A 759 27.34 3.83 -32.91
CA ILE A 759 27.24 4.99 -32.02
C ILE A 759 28.49 5.85 -32.15
N ALA A 760 28.32 7.13 -32.47
CA ALA A 760 29.41 8.11 -32.46
C ALA A 760 29.99 8.27 -31.03
N PRO A 761 31.33 8.30 -30.83
CA PRO A 761 31.92 8.35 -29.48
C PRO A 761 31.42 9.53 -28.63
N GLU A 762 31.20 10.68 -29.25
CA GLU A 762 30.74 11.90 -28.57
C GLU A 762 29.24 11.86 -28.24
N CYS A 763 28.42 11.24 -29.11
CA CYS A 763 27.03 10.90 -28.79
C CYS A 763 26.97 9.95 -27.58
N LEU A 764 27.81 8.90 -27.56
CA LEU A 764 27.89 7.96 -26.43
C LEU A 764 28.31 8.66 -25.13
N ARG A 765 29.27 9.60 -25.20
CA ARG A 765 29.70 10.41 -24.06
C ARG A 765 28.54 11.24 -23.51
N GLN A 766 27.86 11.99 -24.36
CA GLN A 766 26.74 12.85 -23.97
C GLN A 766 25.54 12.05 -23.42
N PHE A 767 25.17 10.93 -24.06
CA PHE A 767 24.13 10.04 -23.56
C PHE A 767 24.49 9.47 -22.16
N GLY A 768 25.76 9.13 -21.95
CA GLY A 768 26.28 8.71 -20.64
C GLY A 768 26.17 9.80 -19.56
N VAL A 769 26.47 11.06 -19.89
CA VAL A 769 26.30 12.22 -19.00
C VAL A 769 24.85 12.32 -18.53
N VAL A 770 23.89 12.28 -19.46
CA VAL A 770 22.46 12.38 -19.14
C VAL A 770 21.99 11.21 -18.27
N ALA A 771 22.29 9.97 -18.68
CA ALA A 771 21.86 8.77 -17.96
C ALA A 771 22.40 8.72 -16.52
N VAL A 772 23.66 9.08 -16.29
CA VAL A 772 24.25 9.09 -14.94
C VAL A 772 23.79 10.28 -14.11
N SER A 773 23.50 11.44 -14.73
CA SER A 773 22.93 12.59 -14.01
C SER A 773 21.53 12.30 -13.48
N CYS A 774 20.73 11.53 -14.22
CA CYS A 774 19.44 11.03 -13.75
C CYS A 774 19.56 10.07 -12.56
N LEU A 775 20.66 9.30 -12.48
CA LEU A 775 20.86 8.21 -11.52
C LEU A 775 21.60 8.63 -10.22
N LYS A 776 21.65 9.93 -9.92
CA LYS A 776 22.22 10.43 -8.66
C LYS A 776 21.42 9.95 -7.44
N GLU A 777 22.13 9.74 -6.33
CA GLU A 777 21.55 9.25 -5.06
C GLU A 777 20.64 10.27 -4.36
N ILE A 778 20.80 11.56 -4.66
CA ILE A 778 20.03 12.68 -4.12
C ILE A 778 19.20 13.27 -5.27
N GLY A 779 17.88 13.40 -5.08
CA GLY A 779 16.94 13.81 -6.12
C GLY A 779 16.99 15.29 -6.48
N SER A 780 17.31 16.16 -5.52
CA SER A 780 17.51 17.60 -5.78
C SER A 780 18.61 17.84 -6.82
N GLU A 781 19.66 17.03 -6.79
CA GLU A 781 20.80 17.08 -7.71
C GLU A 781 20.55 16.49 -9.12
N ARG A 782 19.46 15.74 -9.32
CA ARG A 782 19.09 15.17 -10.64
C ARG A 782 18.60 16.29 -11.57
N PRO A 783 18.79 16.18 -12.89
CA PRO A 783 18.25 17.16 -13.83
C PRO A 783 16.71 17.20 -13.81
N ALA A 784 16.14 18.28 -14.32
CA ALA A 784 14.73 18.36 -14.69
C ALA A 784 14.49 17.68 -16.05
N MET A 785 13.26 17.25 -16.34
CA MET A 785 12.97 16.46 -17.55
C MET A 785 13.16 17.23 -18.87
N ASP A 786 13.12 18.57 -18.87
CA ASP A 786 13.51 19.42 -20.00
C ASP A 786 15.02 19.43 -20.24
N GLU A 787 15.84 19.49 -19.19
CA GLU A 787 17.30 19.34 -19.31
C GLU A 787 17.67 17.94 -19.85
N VAL A 788 16.93 16.91 -19.44
CA VAL A 788 17.06 15.53 -19.96
C VAL A 788 16.66 15.46 -21.45
N VAL A 789 15.56 16.11 -21.85
CA VAL A 789 15.17 16.20 -23.27
C VAL A 789 16.27 16.89 -24.07
N TRP A 790 16.73 18.07 -23.65
CA TRP A 790 17.77 18.83 -24.35
C TRP A 790 19.08 18.03 -24.46
N GLY A 791 19.51 17.39 -23.37
CA GLY A 791 20.72 16.58 -23.36
C GLY A 791 20.67 15.36 -24.29
N LEU A 792 19.48 14.78 -24.52
CA LEU A 792 19.26 13.69 -25.49
C LEU A 792 19.12 14.19 -26.92
N GLU A 793 18.52 15.37 -27.14
CA GLU A 793 18.46 16.00 -28.47
C GLU A 793 19.86 16.41 -28.95
N PHE A 794 20.68 16.99 -28.09
CA PHE A 794 22.09 17.26 -28.40
C PHE A 794 22.88 15.96 -28.67
N ALA A 795 22.60 14.86 -27.95
CA ALA A 795 23.19 13.56 -28.27
C ALA A 795 22.78 13.04 -29.66
N LEU A 796 21.55 13.33 -30.11
CA LEU A 796 21.08 13.00 -31.46
C LEU A 796 21.76 13.86 -32.54
N GLU A 797 21.91 15.17 -32.31
CA GLU A 797 22.66 16.06 -33.22
C GLU A 797 24.12 15.60 -33.41
N LEU A 798 24.79 15.22 -32.32
CA LEU A 798 26.16 14.67 -32.35
C LEU A 798 26.26 13.36 -33.16
N GLN A 799 25.24 12.51 -33.10
CA GLN A 799 25.15 11.31 -33.95
C GLN A 799 24.95 11.70 -35.43
N GLU A 800 24.04 12.64 -35.73
CA GLU A 800 23.80 13.06 -37.11
C GLU A 800 24.99 13.76 -37.76
N ALA A 801 25.77 14.53 -36.99
CA ALA A 801 26.99 15.18 -37.47
C ALA A 801 28.06 14.15 -37.87
N ALA A 802 28.25 13.12 -37.04
CA ALA A 802 29.16 12.01 -37.35
C ALA A 802 28.69 11.19 -38.57
N GLU A 803 27.37 10.92 -38.69
CA GLU A 803 26.77 10.25 -39.85
C GLU A 803 27.02 11.03 -41.16
N LYS A 804 26.94 12.37 -41.13
CA LYS A 804 27.25 13.24 -42.29
C LYS A 804 28.73 13.22 -42.66
N THR A 805 29.62 13.27 -41.67
CA THR A 805 31.09 13.29 -41.89
C THR A 805 31.64 12.00 -42.51
N LEU A 806 30.97 10.86 -42.33
CA LEU A 806 31.29 9.60 -43.04
C LEU A 806 30.69 9.51 -44.45
N GLY A 807 29.82 10.44 -44.84
CA GLY A 807 29.07 10.39 -46.10
C GLY A 807 29.71 11.10 -47.29
N GLU A 808 30.67 11.99 -47.07
CA GLU A 808 31.31 12.78 -48.14
C GLU A 808 32.69 12.22 -48.53
N PRO A 809 33.03 12.18 -49.84
CA PRO A 809 34.39 11.87 -50.27
C PRO A 809 35.32 13.04 -49.89
N VAL A 810 36.38 12.74 -49.15
CA VAL A 810 37.31 13.74 -48.60
C VAL A 810 37.87 14.63 -49.72
N THR A 811 37.50 15.90 -49.68
CA THR A 811 38.28 17.00 -50.26
C THR A 811 38.85 17.82 -49.11
N GLU A 812 40.13 18.14 -49.19
CA GLU A 812 40.86 18.78 -48.09
C GLU A 812 40.48 20.26 -47.93
N ASN A 813 40.62 20.76 -46.69
CA ASN A 813 40.58 22.16 -46.27
C ASN A 813 39.19 22.84 -46.18
N GLN A 814 38.59 22.78 -44.98
CA GLN A 814 38.13 24.02 -44.31
C GLN A 814 38.07 23.84 -42.78
N GLU A 815 38.43 24.90 -42.05
CA GLU A 815 38.55 24.89 -40.59
C GLU A 815 37.21 25.25 -39.90
N LEU A 816 36.92 24.65 -38.74
CA LEU A 816 35.83 25.11 -37.87
C LEU A 816 36.31 26.24 -36.93
N PRO A 817 35.63 27.40 -36.87
CA PRO A 817 36.02 28.47 -35.96
C PRO A 817 35.61 28.25 -34.48
N PHE A 818 36.56 28.59 -33.59
CA PHE A 818 36.38 29.13 -32.24
C PHE A 818 35.68 28.30 -31.13
N LEU A 819 36.54 27.75 -30.26
CA LEU A 819 36.34 27.79 -28.80
C LEU A 819 36.51 29.22 -28.26
N MET A 820 35.73 29.60 -27.26
CA MET A 820 36.04 30.75 -26.38
C MET A 820 36.77 30.25 -25.13
N GLN A 821 38.10 30.41 -25.12
CA GLN A 821 38.85 30.67 -23.88
C GLN A 821 39.32 32.13 -23.93
N GLY A 822 39.32 32.79 -22.76
CA GLY A 822 39.83 34.14 -22.57
C GLY A 822 40.44 34.23 -21.17
N GLU A 823 41.65 34.79 -21.06
CA GLU A 823 42.51 34.61 -19.90
C GLU A 823 43.30 35.89 -19.58
N THR A 824 43.73 36.01 -18.31
CA THR A 824 44.93 36.77 -17.86
C THR A 824 44.90 38.32 -17.84
N THR A 825 44.60 38.85 -16.65
CA THR A 825 45.40 39.78 -15.80
C THR A 825 46.31 40.86 -16.42
N THR A 826 46.23 42.09 -15.88
CA THR A 826 47.38 43.02 -15.72
C THR A 826 47.15 44.00 -14.55
N THR A 827 48.13 44.85 -14.18
CA THR A 827 48.27 45.40 -12.80
C THR A 827 48.81 46.84 -12.68
N THR A 828 48.32 47.64 -11.72
CA THR A 828 48.97 48.89 -11.22
C THR A 828 48.82 49.08 -9.69
N THR A 829 49.96 49.05 -8.97
CA THR A 829 50.46 49.99 -7.91
C THR A 829 49.48 50.68 -6.93
N THR A 830 49.74 50.89 -5.62
CA THR A 830 51.00 50.99 -4.81
C THR A 830 50.80 50.52 -3.33
N THR A 831 51.91 50.43 -2.54
CA THR A 831 52.03 50.62 -1.05
C THR A 831 51.19 49.74 -0.09
N ASP A 832 51.67 49.20 1.04
CA ASP A 832 52.97 49.23 1.74
C ASP A 832 53.12 48.02 2.73
N ASP A 833 54.31 47.88 3.33
CA ASP A 833 54.64 47.30 4.65
C ASP A 833 54.45 45.80 5.01
N ASP A 834 55.58 45.06 4.92
CA ASP A 834 56.40 44.57 6.06
C ASP A 834 56.32 43.11 6.61
N VAL A 835 57.45 42.68 7.23
CA VAL A 835 57.75 41.51 8.09
C VAL A 835 57.50 40.08 7.52
N PHE A 836 58.48 39.38 6.93
CA PHE A 836 59.64 38.64 7.51
C PHE A 836 59.38 37.21 8.05
N THR A 837 60.00 36.23 7.36
CA THR A 837 60.35 34.83 7.75
C THR A 837 59.24 33.75 7.90
N GLY A 838 59.52 32.47 7.60
CA GLY A 838 60.79 31.86 7.18
C GLY A 838 60.65 30.43 6.60
N SER A 839 61.71 29.92 5.96
CA SER A 839 61.74 28.66 5.19
C SER A 839 62.45 27.52 5.93
N SER A 840 62.11 26.25 5.63
CA SER A 840 63.04 25.20 5.12
C SER A 840 62.84 23.75 5.61
N ALA A 841 63.04 22.80 4.67
CA ALA A 841 63.81 21.54 4.78
C ALA A 841 63.40 20.39 5.76
N ILE A 842 62.81 19.34 5.17
CA ILE A 842 63.34 17.96 5.06
C ILE A 842 64.53 17.58 5.98
N ARG A 843 64.38 16.56 6.86
CA ARG A 843 65.27 15.35 6.91
C ARG A 843 64.86 14.23 7.89
N ASN A 844 65.42 13.04 7.59
CA ASN A 844 65.18 11.70 8.14
C ASN A 844 65.61 11.46 9.61
N GLY A 845 65.09 10.39 10.23
CA GLY A 845 65.75 9.60 11.30
C GLY A 845 64.77 8.99 12.32
N THR A 846 64.32 7.73 12.23
CA THR A 846 64.95 6.42 12.58
C THR A 846 64.87 6.00 14.05
N SER A 847 64.76 4.67 14.26
CA SER A 847 64.74 3.91 15.55
C SER A 847 63.43 3.93 16.37
N SER A 848 63.03 2.89 17.13
CA SER A 848 63.01 1.41 16.94
C SER A 848 62.41 0.73 18.20
N ILE A 849 62.30 -0.63 18.20
CA ILE A 849 62.05 -1.54 19.34
C ILE A 849 60.56 -1.73 19.74
N SER A 850 60.01 -2.94 19.97
CA SER A 850 60.31 -4.30 19.47
C SER A 850 59.17 -5.28 19.86
N SER A 851 59.08 -6.44 19.18
CA SER A 851 58.63 -7.79 19.67
C SER A 851 57.26 -7.95 20.38
N SER A 852 56.50 -9.04 20.24
CA SER A 852 56.69 -10.37 19.59
C SER A 852 55.38 -10.76 18.84
N ASP A 853 55.37 -11.54 17.75
CA ASP A 853 55.57 -13.01 17.64
C ASP A 853 54.73 -13.81 18.66
N GLU A 854 54.03 -14.89 18.29
CA GLU A 854 54.13 -15.82 17.11
C GLU A 854 52.77 -15.98 16.37
N GLY A 855 52.62 -16.61 15.18
CA GLY A 855 53.61 -17.07 14.18
C GLY A 855 53.20 -18.29 13.32
N PHE A 856 52.96 -18.09 12.01
CA PHE A 856 53.05 -19.10 10.90
C PHE A 856 52.09 -20.34 10.93
N LYS A 857 51.89 -21.20 9.90
CA LYS A 857 52.32 -21.44 8.47
C LYS A 857 51.22 -22.32 7.78
N SER A 858 51.12 -22.62 6.48
CA SER A 858 51.86 -22.33 5.23
C SER A 858 50.93 -22.58 4.00
N GLU A 859 51.33 -22.12 2.80
CA GLU A 859 50.77 -22.49 1.48
C GLU A 859 51.07 -23.98 1.12
N THR A 860 50.37 -24.66 0.19
CA THR A 860 50.64 -24.71 -1.28
C THR A 860 49.71 -25.78 -1.97
N VAL A 861 49.04 -25.61 -3.14
CA VAL A 861 49.40 -25.67 -4.60
C VAL A 861 48.86 -26.92 -5.35
N PHE A 862 48.02 -26.71 -6.39
CA PHE A 862 47.68 -27.59 -7.56
C PHE A 862 46.92 -28.95 -7.31
N SER A 863 46.18 -29.57 -8.25
CA SER A 863 45.57 -29.16 -9.54
C SER A 863 44.58 -30.23 -10.12
N GLU A 864 43.54 -29.77 -10.84
CA GLU A 864 42.77 -30.41 -11.96
C GLU A 864 42.19 -31.86 -11.91
N ILE A 865 40.90 -31.99 -12.27
CA ILE A 865 40.27 -32.82 -13.35
C ILE A 865 38.73 -32.75 -13.16
N LEU A 866 37.87 -32.15 -14.01
CA LEU A 866 37.46 -32.37 -15.42
C LEU A 866 36.63 -33.64 -15.72
N LYS A 867 35.28 -33.55 -15.69
CA LYS A 867 34.37 -33.67 -16.88
C LYS A 867 32.85 -33.58 -16.57
N PRO A 868 31.96 -33.37 -17.57
CA PRO A 868 30.54 -32.99 -17.37
C PRO A 868 29.49 -34.00 -17.92
N SER A 869 28.20 -33.59 -17.80
CA SER A 869 26.95 -34.02 -18.51
C SER A 869 25.88 -34.66 -17.60
N GLY A 870 24.58 -34.40 -17.86
CA GLY A 870 23.51 -34.85 -16.94
C GLY A 870 22.02 -34.63 -17.27
N ARG A 871 21.65 -33.91 -18.36
CA ARG A 871 20.28 -33.46 -18.74
C ARG A 871 19.72 -32.30 -17.92
#